data_AF-A0A3N9N570-F1
#
_entry.id   AF-A0A3N9N570-F1
#
_cell.length_a   1.000
_cell.length_b   1.000
_cell.length_c   1.000
_cell.angle_alpha   90.00
_cell.angle_beta   90.00
_cell.angle_gamma   90.00
#
_symmetry.space_group_name_H-M   'P 1'
#
loop_
_entity.id
_entity.type
_entity.pdbx_description
1 polymer ?
#
loop_
_entity_poly.entity_id
_entity_poly.type
_entity_poly.pdbx_seq_one_letter_code
_entity_poly.pdbx_strand_id
1 'polypeptide(L)'
;MKKISKTILIILFFVFNYSHLNAQYTTESDDFSYPLKLYDQKFYDLAAQQFVNFYNKYPHSAKVADAKYYAGMSFMNIGNFQQARIEFQSLALEHPQSLRAAEGWFRAGQCYENLKNYSEAAKAYQSIRLLYPEHNLAAEGLYRSGVMHINNLYYSSALIDLGMLLERYVTSDFYFPALTKAGLAHLNLHELQQAKIKLDKVLSGNAKEITKLEAKLILARVYEQQGYLNDAKSMLEQIIQQDAKSEFALQADLILSRLYIQEKNYDKARQCLSRGLDHVTDAAMREDFSALLGDVYYLGGQYGLAYEQYLKVKPEKSDSLWIIMQLKAALSLKKQNLSTKAIDELKKIIESVQKEDEAIIHDLRLLYLNWLEESGKSEEALTFLYEMANKSDDIEEKAKLTLRIVKILNQTGNYRDIIRELQPFLSVQEKIPQKDDIVFYLADAFDKAGDHQESLHLFERLTTQYSASAYYQEALKKIQYLNDYNIINKDSIAFRQAELTGMSLLTNDRNKLLFELGKMYYSDLKAYEKAEDHFKQALQGGASNTGDLYLYLGKTYLKLAGRNAKNSDRFDENMLKNASENFKLAVENSGTCSSPDEASWAMIETTMMMDTVKSSQLKKYIDHLLEKFPKSRFREKWLETIAYSAAFDNILQNEAVNYYNILIDDFEYSAHHPVHLFELAKLIEGKEPEKALEIYRKIAVDYPASPQAAPALEEVARHYENNLKYQEANLLYTRLLNNYFYSDIAQEAKKKIGEIYVYAGEYDKAVELLEDQVNSPFISDYLLTREFMPEALFDNIYFLAKAYGGKNEAPLAIKYYKMYLNVAVPGLYRDHVYFDLGELFFNSNQYNIAVDYFNSISRDNETLFTQSRLYMAEIYFINEDYKKAADVYNSLKQVVTDPQKQPDIYGKQIIALLRAGEEKSAGSQIKEFKKKFSNQNDYEAQFVLEYGKYYRANKKYDQAIKFFNEVKKKYKSSSYADDADYFLALTYLTLNRNEEAYKILSGFNANYPKSDRLPAAYNSLGGLYFRGEKYDDAINMFKNGLLICKERELEQNLLSNLIKAYSFTGFWDAALATAKQYVEKFPEAADKIDKKIVIGRAYTSLNQFQNAVDYLKQVKLEADSETEPEIQFYIGDALLKAGQYENAIAEFVKIPLLSKKTKLQWEASALYYSGQAYEKLGRIGDAIRMYQEIVQRPGIDSALKAEAQKRISQIKG
;
A
#
# COMPACT_ATOMS: atom_id res chain seq x y z
N MET A 1 27.95 -104.20 8.19
CA MET A 1 28.31 -103.14 9.17
C MET A 1 28.08 -101.75 8.58
N LYS A 2 26.81 -101.35 8.37
CA LYS A 2 26.40 -100.14 7.61
C LYS A 2 25.61 -99.14 8.46
N LYS A 3 25.69 -99.22 9.81
CA LYS A 3 24.87 -98.42 10.74
C LYS A 3 25.64 -97.46 11.66
N ILE A 4 26.97 -97.37 11.57
CA ILE A 4 27.78 -96.46 12.43
C ILE A 4 28.31 -95.22 11.68
N SER A 5 28.28 -95.21 10.34
CA SER A 5 28.81 -94.08 9.54
C SER A 5 27.84 -92.89 9.37
N LYS A 6 26.51 -93.08 9.46
CA LYS A 6 25.54 -91.97 9.27
C LYS A 6 25.32 -91.11 10.50
N THR A 7 25.38 -91.67 11.71
CA THR A 7 25.10 -90.93 12.95
C THR A 7 26.29 -90.05 13.37
N ILE A 8 27.52 -90.51 13.10
CA ILE A 8 28.73 -89.71 13.36
C ILE A 8 28.85 -88.54 12.37
N LEU A 9 28.41 -88.70 11.11
CA LEU A 9 28.38 -87.58 10.16
C LEU A 9 27.33 -86.50 10.51
N ILE A 10 26.17 -86.88 11.05
CA ILE A 10 25.11 -85.94 11.44
C ILE A 10 25.49 -85.18 12.72
N ILE A 11 26.15 -85.85 13.67
CA ILE A 11 26.64 -85.19 14.89
C ILE A 11 27.86 -84.30 14.58
N LEU A 12 28.76 -84.69 13.69
CA LEU A 12 29.83 -83.80 13.22
C LEU A 12 29.29 -82.60 12.42
N PHE A 13 28.22 -82.77 11.62
CA PHE A 13 27.59 -81.65 10.90
C PHE A 13 26.86 -80.70 11.87
N PHE A 14 26.22 -81.20 12.92
CA PHE A 14 25.60 -80.36 13.95
C PHE A 14 26.61 -79.70 14.88
N VAL A 15 27.71 -80.37 15.23
CA VAL A 15 28.77 -79.80 16.10
C VAL A 15 29.64 -78.81 15.31
N PHE A 16 29.91 -79.01 14.01
CA PHE A 16 30.55 -78.00 13.16
C PHE A 16 29.64 -76.79 12.91
N ASN A 17 28.33 -76.97 12.72
CA ASN A 17 27.41 -75.83 12.57
C ASN A 17 27.12 -75.09 13.89
N TYR A 18 27.08 -75.77 15.04
CA TYR A 18 26.92 -75.10 16.35
C TYR A 18 28.18 -74.38 16.82
N SER A 19 29.38 -74.89 16.50
CA SER A 19 30.64 -74.18 16.79
C SER A 19 30.87 -73.00 15.86
N HIS A 20 30.45 -73.08 14.59
CA HIS A 20 30.44 -71.92 13.68
C HIS A 20 29.41 -70.85 14.09
N LEU A 21 28.19 -71.22 14.51
CA LEU A 21 27.19 -70.23 14.96
C LEU A 21 27.62 -69.48 16.24
N ASN A 22 28.22 -70.16 17.22
CA ASN A 22 28.70 -69.50 18.43
C ASN A 22 29.99 -68.68 18.19
N ALA A 23 30.88 -69.11 17.30
CA ALA A 23 32.07 -68.33 16.92
C ALA A 23 31.74 -67.07 16.09
N GLN A 24 30.68 -67.13 15.26
CA GLN A 24 30.17 -65.96 14.52
C GLN A 24 29.48 -64.95 15.46
N TYR A 25 28.70 -65.41 16.43
CA TYR A 25 28.04 -64.54 17.42
C TYR A 25 29.04 -63.82 18.34
N THR A 26 30.16 -64.47 18.70
CA THR A 26 31.23 -63.82 19.50
C THR A 26 32.01 -62.79 18.69
N THR A 27 32.33 -63.08 17.41
CA THR A 27 33.09 -62.16 16.54
C THR A 27 32.27 -60.95 16.08
N GLU A 28 30.98 -61.12 15.77
CA GLU A 28 30.08 -60.00 15.43
C GLU A 28 29.89 -59.05 16.62
N SER A 29 29.72 -59.58 17.84
CA SER A 29 29.55 -58.75 19.02
C SER A 29 30.82 -57.99 19.38
N ASP A 30 32.00 -58.60 19.21
CA ASP A 30 33.29 -57.95 19.40
C ASP A 30 33.53 -56.86 18.34
N ASP A 31 33.24 -57.16 17.07
CA ASP A 31 33.34 -56.22 15.92
C ASP A 31 32.41 -55.00 16.07
N PHE A 32 31.28 -55.12 16.78
CA PHE A 32 30.42 -53.98 17.14
C PHE A 32 30.92 -53.23 18.38
N SER A 33 31.50 -53.93 19.36
CA SER A 33 31.95 -53.31 20.62
C SER A 33 33.18 -52.41 20.43
N TYR A 34 34.04 -52.75 19.46
CA TYR A 34 35.24 -51.99 19.14
C TYR A 34 34.96 -50.54 18.67
N PRO A 35 34.14 -50.29 17.62
CA PRO A 35 33.78 -48.94 17.21
C PRO A 35 33.03 -48.15 18.29
N LEU A 36 32.27 -48.83 19.15
CA LEU A 36 31.59 -48.18 20.28
C LEU A 36 32.58 -47.64 21.33
N LYS A 37 33.64 -48.40 21.64
CA LYS A 37 34.72 -47.91 22.52
C LYS A 37 35.47 -46.73 21.91
N LEU A 38 35.70 -46.73 20.59
CA LEU A 38 36.31 -45.60 19.89
C LEU A 38 35.43 -44.35 19.98
N TYR A 39 34.11 -44.51 19.81
CA TYR A 39 33.14 -43.44 19.98
C TYR A 39 33.16 -42.85 21.40
N ASP A 40 33.15 -43.70 22.42
CA ASP A 40 33.21 -43.27 23.83
C ASP A 40 34.52 -42.55 24.17
N GLN A 41 35.62 -42.93 23.52
CA GLN A 41 36.92 -42.26 23.63
C GLN A 41 37.06 -41.02 22.72
N LYS A 42 35.99 -40.62 22.02
CA LYS A 42 35.91 -39.46 21.11
C LYS A 42 36.77 -39.54 19.85
N PHE A 43 37.22 -40.74 19.45
CA PHE A 43 37.86 -40.99 18.17
C PHE A 43 36.80 -41.15 17.07
N TYR A 44 36.07 -40.06 16.79
CA TYR A 44 34.85 -40.08 15.97
C TYR A 44 35.12 -40.43 14.49
N ASP A 45 36.23 -39.98 13.93
CA ASP A 45 36.66 -40.29 12.58
C ASP A 45 36.86 -41.81 12.37
N LEU A 46 37.61 -42.45 13.26
CA LEU A 46 37.84 -43.89 13.24
C LEU A 46 36.57 -44.67 13.61
N ALA A 47 35.79 -44.20 14.59
CA ALA A 47 34.54 -44.82 14.97
C ALA A 47 33.54 -44.85 13.80
N ALA A 48 33.38 -43.74 13.06
CA ALA A 48 32.53 -43.69 11.87
C ALA A 48 32.90 -44.75 10.84
N GLN A 49 34.19 -44.83 10.47
CA GLN A 49 34.67 -45.81 9.48
C GLN A 49 34.42 -47.25 9.94
N GLN A 50 34.67 -47.54 11.22
CA GLN A 50 34.49 -48.88 11.77
C GLN A 50 33.01 -49.27 11.88
N PHE A 51 32.10 -48.34 12.19
CA PHE A 51 30.66 -48.61 12.14
C PHE A 51 30.15 -48.82 10.70
N VAL A 52 30.67 -48.07 9.72
CA VAL A 52 30.37 -48.28 8.29
C VAL A 52 30.84 -49.67 7.84
N ASN A 53 32.07 -50.05 8.19
CA ASN A 53 32.60 -51.38 7.90
C ASN A 53 31.78 -52.47 8.56
N PHE A 54 31.30 -52.25 9.79
CA PHE A 54 30.47 -53.21 10.52
C PHE A 54 29.18 -53.52 9.75
N TYR A 55 28.38 -52.52 9.37
CA TYR A 55 27.12 -52.80 8.69
C TYR A 55 27.28 -53.27 7.25
N ASN A 56 28.40 -52.95 6.58
CA ASN A 56 28.74 -53.51 5.27
C ASN A 56 29.13 -54.99 5.37
N LYS A 57 29.82 -55.38 6.45
CA LYS A 57 30.22 -56.76 6.73
C LYS A 57 29.06 -57.62 7.24
N TYR A 58 28.13 -57.02 8.00
CA TYR A 58 27.00 -57.70 8.63
C TYR A 58 25.64 -57.03 8.28
N PRO A 59 25.22 -56.99 7.00
CA PRO A 59 24.05 -56.22 6.55
C PRO A 59 22.69 -56.71 7.09
N HIS A 60 22.62 -57.93 7.62
CA HIS A 60 21.40 -58.50 8.21
C HIS A 60 21.45 -58.55 9.75
N SER A 61 22.47 -57.94 10.37
CA SER A 61 22.59 -57.91 11.83
C SER A 61 21.48 -57.07 12.46
N ALA A 62 20.96 -57.54 13.60
CA ALA A 62 20.04 -56.74 14.42
C ALA A 62 20.68 -55.43 14.93
N LYS A 63 22.02 -55.32 14.93
CA LYS A 63 22.78 -54.14 15.35
C LYS A 63 23.05 -53.14 14.22
N VAL A 64 22.65 -53.40 12.98
CA VAL A 64 22.86 -52.48 11.85
C VAL A 64 22.26 -51.11 12.13
N ALA A 65 21.05 -51.06 12.68
CA ALA A 65 20.39 -49.81 13.02
C ALA A 65 21.21 -49.00 14.06
N ASP A 66 21.78 -49.67 15.06
CA ASP A 66 22.63 -49.01 16.05
C ASP A 66 23.97 -48.57 15.44
N ALA A 67 24.57 -49.37 14.56
CA ALA A 67 25.80 -49.03 13.87
C ALA A 67 25.62 -47.79 12.98
N LYS A 68 24.55 -47.73 12.19
CA LYS A 68 24.22 -46.55 11.35
C LYS A 68 23.97 -45.30 12.20
N TYR A 69 23.28 -45.44 13.32
CA TYR A 69 23.08 -44.35 14.26
C TYR A 69 24.42 -43.80 14.80
N TYR A 70 25.30 -44.67 15.30
CA TYR A 70 26.59 -44.23 15.84
C TYR A 70 27.55 -43.74 14.75
N ALA A 71 27.49 -44.28 13.54
CA ALA A 71 28.19 -43.73 12.37
C ALA A 71 27.75 -42.29 12.09
N GLY A 72 26.43 -42.04 12.02
CA GLY A 72 25.87 -40.71 11.85
C GLY A 72 26.28 -39.74 12.97
N MET A 73 26.24 -40.20 14.23
CA MET A 73 26.66 -39.39 15.39
C MET A 73 28.15 -39.06 15.33
N SER A 74 29.01 -40.01 14.94
CA SER A 74 30.43 -39.78 14.71
C SER A 74 30.68 -38.74 13.61
N PHE A 75 30.00 -38.86 12.46
CA PHE A 75 30.11 -37.89 11.37
C PHE A 75 29.63 -36.49 11.78
N MET A 76 28.58 -36.41 12.60
CA MET A 76 28.06 -35.14 13.10
C MET A 76 29.06 -34.46 14.05
N ASN A 77 29.72 -35.22 14.94
CA ASN A 77 30.72 -34.68 15.86
C ASN A 77 31.99 -34.15 15.17
N ILE A 78 32.34 -34.68 14.00
CA ILE A 78 33.46 -34.16 13.19
C ILE A 78 33.04 -33.02 12.23
N GLY A 79 31.77 -32.59 12.28
CA GLY A 79 31.24 -31.52 11.43
C GLY A 79 30.90 -31.94 9.99
N ASN A 80 30.96 -33.23 9.65
CA ASN A 80 30.55 -33.74 8.35
C ASN A 80 29.04 -34.00 8.31
N PHE A 81 28.27 -32.91 8.31
CA PHE A 81 26.80 -32.96 8.35
C PHE A 81 26.18 -33.64 7.12
N GLN A 82 26.84 -33.58 5.96
CA GLN A 82 26.35 -34.21 4.74
C GLN A 82 26.36 -35.73 4.84
N GLN A 83 27.45 -36.32 5.34
CA GLN A 83 27.54 -37.76 5.53
C GLN A 83 26.68 -38.22 6.71
N ALA A 84 26.70 -37.47 7.83
CA ALA A 84 25.86 -37.76 8.99
C ALA A 84 24.37 -37.86 8.63
N ARG A 85 23.88 -36.91 7.83
CA ARG A 85 22.51 -36.88 7.30
C ARG A 85 22.17 -38.16 6.53
N ILE A 86 23.07 -38.63 5.66
CA ILE A 86 22.86 -39.83 4.84
C ILE A 86 22.71 -41.06 5.74
N GLU A 87 23.61 -41.24 6.72
CA GLU A 87 23.55 -42.37 7.67
C GLU A 87 22.24 -42.35 8.49
N PHE A 88 21.82 -41.17 8.98
CA PHE A 88 20.60 -41.02 9.75
C PHE A 88 19.32 -41.23 8.93
N GLN A 89 19.28 -40.76 7.68
CA GLN A 89 18.15 -41.01 6.78
C GLN A 89 18.07 -42.48 6.38
N SER A 90 19.22 -43.10 6.06
CA SER A 90 19.30 -44.53 5.73
C SER A 90 18.83 -45.39 6.91
N LEU A 91 19.26 -45.08 8.14
CA LEU A 91 18.73 -45.69 9.36
C LEU A 91 17.19 -45.62 9.41
N ALA A 92 16.64 -44.43 9.21
CA ALA A 92 15.21 -44.18 9.42
C ALA A 92 14.32 -44.76 8.31
N LEU A 93 14.85 -44.90 7.09
CA LEU A 93 14.15 -45.45 5.92
C LEU A 93 14.26 -46.98 5.82
N GLU A 94 15.44 -47.54 6.08
CA GLU A 94 15.70 -48.98 5.93
C GLU A 94 15.29 -49.78 7.17
N HIS A 95 15.28 -49.15 8.35
CA HIS A 95 14.92 -49.79 9.62
C HIS A 95 13.81 -49.04 10.37
N PRO A 96 12.61 -48.85 9.79
CA PRO A 96 11.55 -48.03 10.38
C PRO A 96 10.97 -48.61 11.68
N GLN A 97 11.16 -49.91 11.97
CA GLN A 97 10.74 -50.52 13.24
C GLN A 97 11.77 -50.33 14.37
N SER A 98 12.96 -49.79 14.08
CA SER A 98 14.00 -49.55 15.08
C SER A 98 13.54 -48.50 16.09
N LEU A 99 13.85 -48.71 17.37
CA LEU A 99 13.65 -47.73 18.43
C LEU A 99 14.40 -46.40 18.16
N ARG A 100 15.41 -46.42 17.28
CA ARG A 100 16.21 -45.24 16.89
C ARG A 100 15.77 -44.59 15.58
N ALA A 101 14.75 -45.12 14.89
CA ALA A 101 14.34 -44.58 13.58
C ALA A 101 13.76 -43.15 13.68
N ALA A 102 12.97 -42.88 14.71
CA ALA A 102 12.48 -41.52 15.00
C ALA A 102 13.62 -40.55 15.33
N GLU A 103 14.63 -41.03 16.07
CA GLU A 103 15.83 -40.24 16.35
C GLU A 103 16.67 -40.02 15.10
N GLY A 104 16.75 -40.99 14.18
CA GLY A 104 17.38 -40.84 12.88
C GLY A 104 16.79 -39.67 12.09
N TRP A 105 15.46 -39.60 11.94
CA TRP A 105 14.81 -38.44 11.29
C TRP A 105 15.10 -37.12 12.00
N PHE A 106 15.11 -37.12 13.33
CA PHE A 106 15.43 -35.94 14.13
C PHE A 106 16.86 -35.44 13.90
N ARG A 107 17.84 -36.34 13.95
CA ARG A 107 19.25 -36.01 13.70
C ARG A 107 19.49 -35.59 12.26
N ALA A 108 18.81 -36.21 11.29
CA ALA A 108 18.86 -35.78 9.90
C ALA A 108 18.36 -34.33 9.73
N GLY A 109 17.28 -33.95 10.42
CA GLY A 109 16.80 -32.56 10.49
C GLY A 109 17.85 -31.60 11.04
N GLN A 110 18.55 -31.98 12.13
CA GLN A 110 19.65 -31.18 12.68
C GLN A 110 20.81 -31.03 11.70
N CYS A 111 21.14 -32.06 10.94
CA CYS A 111 22.17 -31.97 9.90
C CYS A 111 21.75 -31.00 8.77
N TYR A 112 20.50 -31.06 8.30
CA TYR A 112 19.99 -30.10 7.30
C TYR A 112 19.99 -28.66 7.81
N GLU A 113 19.64 -28.46 9.08
CA GLU A 113 19.68 -27.16 9.75
C GLU A 113 21.10 -26.57 9.76
N ASN A 114 22.12 -27.37 10.11
CA ASN A 114 23.52 -26.95 10.06
C ASN A 114 24.01 -26.67 8.63
N LEU A 115 23.42 -27.34 7.63
CA LEU A 115 23.65 -27.08 6.20
C LEU A 115 22.86 -25.87 5.67
N LYS A 116 22.09 -25.17 6.52
CA LYS A 116 21.20 -24.05 6.17
C LYS A 116 20.13 -24.40 5.14
N ASN A 117 19.80 -25.68 4.96
CA ASN A 117 18.72 -26.12 4.09
C ASN A 117 17.43 -26.25 4.90
N TYR A 118 16.81 -25.10 5.20
CA TYR A 118 15.67 -25.01 6.11
C TYR A 118 14.41 -25.76 5.62
N SER A 119 14.20 -25.81 4.30
CA SER A 119 13.07 -26.52 3.69
C SER A 119 13.16 -28.03 3.93
N GLU A 120 14.32 -28.64 3.68
CA GLU A 120 14.52 -30.07 3.92
C GLU A 120 14.64 -30.41 5.40
N ALA A 121 15.17 -29.50 6.23
CA ALA A 121 15.17 -29.64 7.69
C ALA A 121 13.74 -29.76 8.23
N ALA A 122 12.83 -28.88 7.79
CA ALA A 122 11.42 -28.92 8.20
C ALA A 122 10.77 -30.27 7.85
N LYS A 123 10.93 -30.75 6.62
CA LYS A 123 10.39 -32.05 6.18
C LYS A 123 10.94 -33.24 6.99
N ALA A 124 12.24 -33.23 7.29
CA ALA A 124 12.86 -34.27 8.10
C ALA A 124 12.27 -34.32 9.53
N TYR A 125 12.06 -33.15 10.15
CA TYR A 125 11.41 -33.07 11.45
C TYR A 125 9.91 -33.46 11.41
N GLN A 126 9.17 -33.08 10.36
CA GLN A 126 7.76 -33.48 10.15
C GLN A 126 7.58 -35.00 10.01
N SER A 127 8.58 -35.68 9.43
CA SER A 127 8.55 -37.13 9.20
C SER A 127 8.42 -37.93 10.51
N ILE A 128 8.90 -37.39 11.63
CA ILE A 128 8.75 -37.99 12.96
C ILE A 128 7.27 -38.07 13.35
N ARG A 129 6.51 -36.99 13.17
CA ARG A 129 5.07 -36.99 13.47
C ARG A 129 4.32 -37.96 12.54
N LEU A 130 4.65 -37.96 11.25
CA LEU A 130 3.96 -38.78 10.24
C LEU A 130 4.14 -40.28 10.51
N LEU A 131 5.35 -40.70 10.87
CA LEU A 131 5.71 -42.11 11.00
C LEU A 131 5.70 -42.61 12.46
N TYR A 132 5.93 -41.72 13.43
CA TYR A 132 6.08 -42.05 14.86
C TYR A 132 5.32 -41.05 15.76
N PRO A 133 3.99 -40.91 15.62
CA PRO A 133 3.21 -39.85 16.29
C PRO A 133 3.22 -39.92 17.83
N GLU A 134 3.42 -41.11 18.42
CA GLU A 134 3.45 -41.29 19.89
C GLU A 134 4.88 -41.18 20.47
N HIS A 135 5.89 -40.93 19.64
CA HIS A 135 7.29 -40.81 20.08
C HIS A 135 7.53 -39.46 20.78
N ASN A 136 8.36 -39.42 21.83
CA ASN A 136 8.61 -38.20 22.62
C ASN A 136 9.19 -37.03 21.80
N LEU A 137 9.95 -37.33 20.73
CA LEU A 137 10.50 -36.35 19.79
C LEU A 137 9.46 -35.75 18.82
N ALA A 138 8.23 -36.28 18.72
CA ALA A 138 7.25 -35.79 17.76
C ALA A 138 6.87 -34.33 18.02
N ALA A 139 6.69 -33.95 19.29
CA ALA A 139 6.42 -32.56 19.68
C ALA A 139 7.62 -31.64 19.40
N GLU A 140 8.85 -32.05 19.75
CA GLU A 140 10.04 -31.24 19.45
C GLU A 140 10.26 -31.11 17.94
N GLY A 141 10.05 -32.18 17.17
CA GLY A 141 10.13 -32.16 15.71
C GLY A 141 9.17 -31.15 15.09
N LEU A 142 7.90 -31.13 15.51
CA LEU A 142 6.93 -30.15 15.01
C LEU A 142 7.32 -28.72 15.37
N TYR A 143 7.80 -28.50 16.59
CA TYR A 143 8.30 -27.18 17.01
C TYR A 143 9.46 -26.72 16.12
N ARG A 144 10.48 -27.58 15.93
CA ARG A 144 11.64 -27.27 15.08
C ARG A 144 11.24 -27.06 13.63
N SER A 145 10.32 -27.87 13.09
CA SER A 145 9.76 -27.66 11.75
C SER A 145 9.12 -26.28 11.61
N GLY A 146 8.27 -25.90 12.56
CA GLY A 146 7.65 -24.58 12.58
C GLY A 146 8.67 -23.43 12.62
N VAL A 147 9.73 -23.57 13.41
CA VAL A 147 10.83 -22.58 13.46
C VAL A 147 11.60 -22.53 12.13
N MET A 148 11.90 -23.67 11.51
CA MET A 148 12.57 -23.70 10.20
C MET A 148 11.71 -23.02 9.12
N HIS A 149 10.40 -23.22 9.14
CA HIS A 149 9.47 -22.52 8.25
C HIS A 149 9.44 -21.00 8.51
N ILE A 150 9.45 -20.55 9.76
CA ILE A 150 9.55 -19.12 10.10
C ILE A 150 10.86 -18.51 9.56
N ASN A 151 11.99 -19.21 9.74
CA ASN A 151 13.29 -18.74 9.25
C ASN A 151 13.35 -18.68 7.72
N ASN A 152 12.55 -19.49 7.04
CA ASN A 152 12.40 -19.48 5.58
C ASN A 152 11.20 -18.61 5.10
N LEU A 153 10.65 -17.76 5.97
CA LEU A 153 9.53 -16.83 5.72
C LEU A 153 8.20 -17.51 5.31
N TYR A 154 8.05 -18.82 5.55
CA TYR A 154 6.83 -19.59 5.27
C TYR A 154 5.91 -19.65 6.48
N TYR A 155 5.37 -18.49 6.88
CA TYR A 155 4.58 -18.34 8.11
C TYR A 155 3.31 -19.20 8.14
N SER A 156 2.60 -19.36 7.02
CA SER A 156 1.41 -20.22 6.96
C SER A 156 1.75 -21.68 7.19
N SER A 157 2.83 -22.19 6.59
CA SER A 157 3.33 -23.55 6.83
C SER A 157 3.82 -23.74 8.27
N ALA A 158 4.43 -22.71 8.86
CA ALA A 158 4.82 -22.73 10.26
C ALA A 158 3.60 -22.85 11.18
N LEU A 159 2.51 -22.12 10.91
CA LEU A 159 1.27 -22.19 11.68
C LEU A 159 0.61 -23.57 11.61
N ILE A 160 0.71 -24.26 10.48
CA ILE A 160 0.23 -25.65 10.36
C ILE A 160 1.00 -26.56 11.31
N ASP A 161 2.34 -26.56 11.26
CA ASP A 161 3.17 -27.41 12.11
C ASP A 161 3.02 -27.11 13.60
N LEU A 162 3.05 -25.81 13.95
CA LEU A 162 2.87 -25.35 15.33
C LEU A 162 1.45 -25.62 15.81
N GLY A 163 0.43 -25.44 14.97
CA GLY A 163 -0.97 -25.75 15.28
C GLY A 163 -1.16 -27.23 15.65
N MET A 164 -0.58 -28.14 14.86
CA MET A 164 -0.61 -29.57 15.17
C MET A 164 0.04 -29.91 16.51
N LEU A 165 1.12 -29.22 16.88
CA LEU A 165 1.74 -29.35 18.21
C LEU A 165 0.78 -28.89 19.31
N LEU A 166 0.20 -27.70 19.13
CA LEU A 166 -0.69 -27.06 20.09
C LEU A 166 -2.00 -27.81 20.34
N GLU A 167 -2.47 -28.58 19.36
CA GLU A 167 -3.68 -29.39 19.49
C GLU A 167 -3.41 -30.76 20.13
N ARG A 168 -2.34 -31.44 19.70
CA ARG A 168 -2.11 -32.86 20.04
C ARG A 168 -1.15 -33.08 21.21
N TYR A 169 -0.23 -32.15 21.46
CA TYR A 169 0.84 -32.31 22.47
C TYR A 169 0.80 -31.20 23.53
N VAL A 170 -0.39 -30.95 24.10
CA VAL A 170 -0.65 -29.86 25.07
C VAL A 170 0.19 -29.97 26.35
N THR A 171 0.60 -31.18 26.74
CA THR A 171 1.45 -31.42 27.92
C THR A 171 2.96 -31.37 27.63
N SER A 172 3.36 -31.08 26.39
CA SER A 172 4.77 -31.01 25.99
C SER A 172 5.45 -29.76 26.54
N ASP A 173 6.75 -29.87 26.88
CA ASP A 173 7.61 -28.73 27.19
C ASP A 173 7.70 -27.70 26.06
N PHE A 174 7.37 -28.10 24.83
CA PHE A 174 7.36 -27.25 23.63
C PHE A 174 6.02 -26.54 23.40
N TYR A 175 4.99 -26.78 24.21
CA TYR A 175 3.68 -26.16 24.03
C TYR A 175 3.72 -24.63 24.13
N PHE A 176 4.32 -24.06 25.17
CA PHE A 176 4.45 -22.61 25.31
C PHE A 176 5.42 -21.98 24.29
N PRO A 177 6.62 -22.55 24.04
CA PRO A 177 7.46 -22.11 22.93
C PRO A 177 6.73 -22.10 21.58
N ALA A 178 5.91 -23.11 21.30
CA ALA A 178 5.11 -23.17 20.08
C ALA A 178 4.04 -22.08 20.02
N LEU A 179 3.37 -21.77 21.14
CA LEU A 179 2.45 -20.62 21.22
C LEU A 179 3.17 -19.30 20.92
N THR A 180 4.36 -19.11 21.47
CA THR A 180 5.18 -17.91 21.23
C THR A 180 5.57 -17.78 19.75
N LYS A 181 6.07 -18.85 19.13
CA LYS A 181 6.42 -18.85 17.70
C LYS A 181 5.21 -18.74 16.78
N ALA A 182 4.07 -19.32 17.16
CA ALA A 182 2.81 -19.11 16.44
C ALA A 182 2.35 -17.64 16.55
N GLY A 183 2.52 -17.03 17.71
CA GLY A 183 2.28 -15.59 17.90
C GLY A 183 3.17 -14.73 16.99
N LEU A 184 4.45 -15.07 16.86
CA LEU A 184 5.36 -14.44 15.90
C LEU A 184 4.92 -14.65 14.45
N ALA A 185 4.51 -15.85 14.06
CA ALA A 185 4.03 -16.13 12.71
C ALA A 185 2.76 -15.32 12.39
N HIS A 186 1.79 -15.27 13.32
CA HIS A 186 0.59 -14.44 13.20
C HIS A 186 0.94 -12.94 13.11
N LEU A 187 1.92 -12.45 13.88
CA LEU A 187 2.40 -11.06 13.79
C LEU A 187 2.93 -10.74 12.38
N ASN A 188 3.74 -11.63 11.79
CA ASN A 188 4.29 -11.44 10.43
C ASN A 188 3.22 -11.57 9.33
N LEU A 189 2.13 -12.31 9.60
CA LEU A 189 0.94 -12.36 8.73
C LEU A 189 -0.04 -11.20 8.97
N HIS A 190 0.31 -10.24 9.84
CA HIS A 190 -0.55 -9.13 10.27
C HIS A 190 -1.88 -9.55 10.94
N GLU A 191 -1.94 -10.78 11.48
CA GLU A 191 -3.06 -11.32 12.24
C GLU A 191 -2.93 -10.97 13.74
N LEU A 192 -2.93 -9.66 14.04
CA LEU A 192 -2.52 -9.11 15.34
C LEU A 192 -3.33 -9.63 16.53
N GLN A 193 -4.64 -9.88 16.34
CA GLN A 193 -5.49 -10.44 17.40
C GLN A 193 -5.13 -11.89 17.73
N GLN A 194 -4.88 -12.71 16.70
CA GLN A 194 -4.46 -14.10 16.91
C GLN A 194 -3.07 -14.16 17.55
N ALA A 195 -2.16 -13.27 17.13
CA ALA A 195 -0.87 -13.11 17.78
C ALA A 195 -1.03 -12.80 19.27
N LYS A 196 -1.85 -11.79 19.61
CA LYS A 196 -2.11 -11.41 21.00
C LYS A 196 -2.72 -12.54 21.82
N ILE A 197 -3.75 -13.21 21.34
CA ILE A 197 -4.41 -14.32 22.05
C ILE A 197 -3.41 -15.42 22.40
N LYS A 198 -2.55 -15.82 21.45
CA LYS A 198 -1.53 -16.85 21.66
C LYS A 198 -0.49 -16.39 22.69
N LEU A 199 -0.05 -15.14 22.62
CA LEU A 199 0.96 -14.57 23.52
C LEU A 199 0.42 -14.36 24.95
N ASP A 200 -0.80 -13.86 25.11
CA ASP A 200 -1.45 -13.71 26.42
C ASP A 200 -1.61 -15.06 27.13
N LYS A 201 -1.84 -16.14 26.37
CA LYS A 201 -1.87 -17.51 26.89
C LYS A 201 -0.51 -17.98 27.41
N VAL A 202 0.60 -17.49 26.85
CA VAL A 202 1.96 -17.77 27.35
C VAL A 202 2.21 -17.01 28.66
N LEU A 203 1.81 -15.74 28.72
CA LEU A 203 2.04 -14.88 29.88
C LEU A 203 1.21 -15.30 31.10
N SER A 204 -0.05 -15.69 30.89
CA SER A 204 -0.95 -16.19 31.94
C SER A 204 -0.68 -17.65 32.35
N GLY A 205 0.08 -18.40 31.56
CA GLY A 205 0.41 -19.81 31.81
C GLY A 205 1.67 -20.05 32.67
N ASN A 206 2.00 -21.33 32.84
CA ASN A 206 3.20 -21.83 33.54
C ASN A 206 4.44 -21.94 32.62
N ALA A 207 4.55 -21.06 31.62
CA ALA A 207 5.71 -21.02 30.73
C ALA A 207 7.01 -20.69 31.49
N LYS A 208 8.16 -21.18 30.97
CA LYS A 208 9.49 -20.80 31.47
C LYS A 208 9.70 -19.30 31.29
N GLU A 209 10.47 -18.68 32.18
CA GLU A 209 10.66 -17.22 32.17
C GLU A 209 11.23 -16.70 30.85
N ILE A 210 12.16 -17.43 30.24
CA ILE A 210 12.74 -17.07 28.94
C ILE A 210 11.67 -16.99 27.83
N THR A 211 10.68 -17.90 27.85
CA THR A 211 9.56 -17.92 26.91
C THR A 211 8.58 -16.78 27.18
N LYS A 212 8.43 -16.37 28.45
CA LYS A 212 7.62 -15.19 28.82
C LYS A 212 8.27 -13.90 28.36
N LEU A 213 9.59 -13.75 28.50
CA LEU A 213 10.33 -12.58 28.01
C LEU A 213 10.24 -12.46 26.48
N GLU A 214 10.41 -13.57 25.76
CA GLU A 214 10.24 -13.59 24.29
C GLU A 214 8.80 -13.21 23.90
N ALA A 215 7.80 -13.77 24.59
CA ALA A 215 6.39 -13.43 24.35
C ALA A 215 6.07 -11.96 24.62
N LYS A 216 6.61 -11.37 25.70
CA LYS A 216 6.49 -9.93 25.99
C LYS A 216 7.12 -9.08 24.88
N LEU A 217 8.29 -9.47 24.35
CA LEU A 217 8.95 -8.74 23.29
C LEU A 217 8.15 -8.75 21.99
N ILE A 218 7.59 -9.92 21.61
CA ILE A 218 6.69 -10.03 20.46
C ILE A 218 5.40 -9.24 20.71
N LEU A 219 4.84 -9.30 21.91
CA LEU A 219 3.62 -8.57 22.26
C LEU A 219 3.83 -7.05 22.26
N ALA A 220 5.01 -6.55 22.67
CA ALA A 220 5.37 -5.16 22.51
C ALA A 220 5.39 -4.73 21.04
N ARG A 221 5.87 -5.58 20.13
CA ARG A 221 5.80 -5.34 18.67
C ARG A 221 4.37 -5.43 18.12
N VAL A 222 3.52 -6.30 18.68
CA VAL A 222 2.08 -6.31 18.38
C VAL A 222 1.47 -4.97 18.78
N TYR A 223 1.76 -4.47 19.99
CA TYR A 223 1.28 -3.16 20.44
C TYR A 223 1.81 -2.01 19.59
N GLU A 224 3.07 -2.05 19.18
CA GLU A 224 3.64 -1.11 18.21
C GLU A 224 2.87 -1.13 16.89
N GLN A 225 2.64 -2.30 16.28
CA GLN A 225 1.90 -2.41 15.02
C GLN A 225 0.44 -1.96 15.15
N GLN A 226 -0.14 -2.10 16.35
CA GLN A 226 -1.49 -1.64 16.70
C GLN A 226 -1.56 -0.15 17.05
N GLY A 227 -0.43 0.54 17.25
CA GLY A 227 -0.38 1.96 17.64
C GLY A 227 -0.40 2.22 19.16
N TYR A 228 -0.42 1.18 20.00
CA TYR A 228 -0.37 1.29 21.47
C TYR A 228 1.05 1.56 21.99
N LEU A 229 1.63 2.70 21.61
CA LEU A 229 3.03 3.00 21.88
C LEU A 229 3.37 3.05 23.38
N ASN A 230 2.46 3.54 24.23
CA ASN A 230 2.70 3.59 25.68
C ASN A 230 2.72 2.20 26.31
N ASP A 231 1.83 1.30 25.89
CA ASP A 231 1.80 -0.08 26.37
C ASP A 231 3.02 -0.85 25.86
N ALA A 232 3.43 -0.63 24.60
CA ALA A 232 4.67 -1.15 24.06
C ALA A 232 5.88 -0.70 24.89
N LYS A 233 6.04 0.61 25.12
CA LYS A 233 7.15 1.17 25.93
C LYS A 233 7.16 0.60 27.35
N SER A 234 6.00 0.56 28.01
CA SER A 234 5.89 0.00 29.37
C SER A 234 6.32 -1.46 29.42
N MET A 235 5.92 -2.25 28.43
CA MET A 235 6.31 -3.67 28.32
C MET A 235 7.81 -3.83 28.09
N LEU A 236 8.42 -3.00 27.24
CA LEU A 236 9.86 -3.00 26.99
C LEU A 236 10.65 -2.60 28.24
N GLU A 237 10.21 -1.58 28.96
CA GLU A 237 10.82 -1.15 30.21
C GLU A 237 10.77 -2.24 31.29
N GLN A 238 9.67 -3.01 31.36
CA GLN A 238 9.57 -4.15 32.27
C GLN A 238 10.59 -5.25 31.94
N ILE A 239 10.82 -5.55 30.65
CA ILE A 239 11.83 -6.52 30.22
C ILE A 239 13.22 -6.08 30.70
N ILE A 240 13.54 -4.79 30.51
CA ILE A 240 14.85 -4.21 30.88
C ILE A 240 15.06 -4.20 32.40
N GLN A 241 14.04 -3.86 33.18
CA GLN A 241 14.13 -3.85 34.65
C GLN A 241 14.34 -5.24 35.23
N GLN A 242 13.84 -6.28 34.56
CA GLN A 242 13.90 -7.65 35.04
C GLN A 242 15.31 -8.26 34.89
N ASP A 243 15.98 -8.02 33.76
CA ASP A 243 17.39 -8.39 33.56
C ASP A 243 18.06 -7.51 32.48
N ALA A 244 18.70 -6.43 32.92
CA ALA A 244 19.32 -5.41 32.07
C ALA A 244 20.48 -5.91 31.19
N LYS A 245 21.04 -7.10 31.45
CA LYS A 245 22.15 -7.67 30.66
C LYS A 245 21.71 -8.77 29.70
N SER A 246 20.44 -9.19 29.78
CA SER A 246 19.91 -10.23 28.91
C SER A 246 19.84 -9.77 27.45
N GLU A 247 19.92 -10.72 26.52
CA GLU A 247 19.71 -10.46 25.09
C GLU A 247 18.34 -9.81 24.82
N PHE A 248 17.30 -10.20 25.57
CA PHE A 248 15.97 -9.59 25.47
C PHE A 248 15.94 -8.13 25.92
N ALA A 249 16.71 -7.75 26.94
CA ALA A 249 16.82 -6.36 27.36
C ALA A 249 17.56 -5.50 26.32
N LEU A 250 18.60 -6.04 25.68
CA LEU A 250 19.28 -5.36 24.59
C LEU A 250 18.36 -5.15 23.38
N GLN A 251 17.59 -6.18 23.00
CA GLN A 251 16.56 -6.05 21.96
C GLN A 251 15.47 -5.05 22.36
N ALA A 252 15.07 -5.04 23.63
CA ALA A 252 14.10 -4.08 24.13
C ALA A 252 14.62 -2.63 24.09
N ASP A 253 15.88 -2.39 24.42
CA ASP A 253 16.54 -1.08 24.32
C ASP A 253 16.59 -0.56 22.87
N LEU A 254 16.84 -1.45 21.89
CA LEU A 254 16.79 -1.10 20.47
C LEU A 254 15.37 -0.72 20.01
N ILE A 255 14.34 -1.44 20.44
CA ILE A 255 12.95 -1.11 20.08
C ILE A 255 12.53 0.19 20.77
N LEU A 256 12.80 0.32 22.07
CA LEU A 256 12.43 1.48 22.88
C LEU A 256 13.09 2.77 22.39
N SER A 257 14.36 2.71 21.99
CA SER A 257 15.06 3.86 21.40
C SER A 257 14.43 4.30 20.07
N ARG A 258 14.02 3.38 19.18
CA ARG A 258 13.30 3.73 17.94
C ARG A 258 11.97 4.44 18.23
N LEU A 259 11.22 3.96 19.23
CA LEU A 259 9.98 4.62 19.66
C LEU A 259 10.25 6.06 20.17
N TYR A 260 11.32 6.26 20.94
CA TYR A 260 11.70 7.61 21.39
C TYR A 260 12.20 8.52 20.26
N ILE A 261 12.85 7.97 19.22
CA ILE A 261 13.23 8.71 18.01
C ILE A 261 11.98 9.20 17.27
N GLN A 262 10.96 8.35 17.12
CA GLN A 262 9.67 8.74 16.52
C GLN A 262 8.99 9.89 17.30
N GLU A 263 9.12 9.89 18.64
CA GLU A 263 8.63 10.97 19.50
C GLU A 263 9.52 12.22 19.52
N LYS A 264 10.62 12.23 18.75
CA LYS A 264 11.67 13.28 18.74
C LYS A 264 12.32 13.48 20.11
N ASN A 265 12.26 12.48 20.99
CA ASN A 265 12.88 12.50 22.31
C ASN A 265 14.29 11.88 22.27
N TYR A 266 15.22 12.61 21.64
CA TYR A 266 16.58 12.14 21.38
C TYR A 266 17.38 11.87 22.67
N ASP A 267 17.07 12.57 23.77
CA ASP A 267 17.74 12.34 25.05
C ASP A 267 17.44 10.97 25.64
N LYS A 268 16.16 10.57 25.67
CA LYS A 268 15.78 9.24 26.14
C LYS A 268 16.27 8.13 25.20
N ALA A 269 16.20 8.36 23.88
CA ALA A 269 16.74 7.42 22.90
C ALA A 269 18.25 7.18 23.13
N ARG A 270 19.02 8.26 23.31
CA ARG A 270 20.46 8.19 23.63
C ARG A 270 20.74 7.41 24.92
N GLN A 271 19.97 7.66 25.97
CA GLN A 271 20.13 6.94 27.24
C GLN A 271 19.94 5.43 27.09
N CYS A 272 18.92 5.00 26.34
CA CYS A 272 18.67 3.58 26.07
C CYS A 272 19.83 2.95 25.27
N LEU A 273 20.30 3.65 24.23
CA LEU A 273 21.38 3.15 23.37
C LEU A 273 22.74 3.09 24.07
N SER A 274 23.09 4.11 24.84
CA SER A 274 24.30 4.12 25.66
C SER A 274 24.29 2.99 26.69
N ARG A 275 23.16 2.78 27.37
CA ARG A 275 23.00 1.66 28.29
C ARG A 275 23.19 0.31 27.60
N GLY A 276 22.58 0.11 26.44
CA GLY A 276 22.75 -1.12 25.66
C GLY A 276 24.20 -1.35 25.23
N LEU A 277 24.91 -0.30 24.81
CA LEU A 277 26.34 -0.37 24.44
C LEU A 277 27.25 -0.80 25.61
N ASP A 278 26.91 -0.40 26.85
CA ASP A 278 27.68 -0.78 28.05
C ASP A 278 27.53 -2.27 28.40
N HIS A 279 26.52 -2.95 27.84
CA HIS A 279 26.19 -4.35 28.19
C HIS A 279 26.29 -5.31 27.01
N VAL A 280 26.26 -4.82 25.77
CA VAL A 280 26.37 -5.65 24.57
C VAL A 280 27.77 -6.29 24.49
N THR A 281 27.80 -7.61 24.33
CA THR A 281 29.04 -8.37 24.12
C THR A 281 29.20 -8.81 22.66
N ASP A 282 28.08 -9.14 22.00
CA ASP A 282 28.01 -9.49 20.59
C ASP A 282 28.46 -8.34 19.69
N ALA A 283 29.27 -8.65 18.67
CA ALA A 283 29.83 -7.66 17.78
C ALA A 283 28.79 -7.06 16.83
N ALA A 284 27.87 -7.86 16.29
CA ALA A 284 26.88 -7.39 15.33
C ALA A 284 25.83 -6.49 16.01
N MET A 285 25.34 -6.90 17.17
CA MET A 285 24.40 -6.08 17.94
C MET A 285 25.06 -4.76 18.38
N ARG A 286 26.37 -4.75 18.68
CA ARG A 286 27.10 -3.51 18.98
C ARG A 286 27.11 -2.55 17.80
N GLU A 287 27.21 -3.04 16.57
CA GLU A 287 27.12 -2.23 15.35
C GLU A 287 25.73 -1.62 15.19
N ASP A 288 24.65 -2.38 15.42
CA ASP A 288 23.27 -1.87 15.39
C ASP A 288 23.06 -0.72 16.39
N PHE A 289 23.59 -0.88 17.61
CA PHE A 289 23.55 0.17 18.63
C PHE A 289 24.36 1.41 18.22
N SER A 290 25.57 1.24 17.66
CA SER A 290 26.39 2.36 17.19
C SER A 290 25.74 3.09 16.01
N ALA A 291 25.17 2.37 15.05
CA ALA A 291 24.44 2.95 13.93
C ALA A 291 23.27 3.83 14.40
N LEU A 292 22.40 3.28 15.26
CA LEU A 292 21.23 3.99 15.76
C LEU A 292 21.60 5.16 16.69
N LEU A 293 22.70 5.04 17.44
CA LEU A 293 23.22 6.15 18.26
C LEU A 293 23.79 7.27 17.39
N GLY A 294 24.44 6.93 16.27
CA GLY A 294 24.85 7.90 15.25
C GLY A 294 23.67 8.71 14.73
N ASP A 295 22.56 8.04 14.40
CA ASP A 295 21.32 8.71 13.95
C ASP A 295 20.78 9.68 15.00
N VAL A 296 20.75 9.26 16.27
CA VAL A 296 20.32 10.12 17.39
C VAL A 296 21.21 11.35 17.53
N TYR A 297 22.54 11.22 17.42
CA TYR A 297 23.45 12.35 17.46
C TYR A 297 23.26 13.29 16.27
N TYR A 298 23.06 12.75 15.07
CA TYR A 298 22.83 13.54 13.87
C TYR A 298 21.53 14.35 14.00
N LEU A 299 20.43 13.71 14.39
CA LEU A 299 19.14 14.36 14.58
C LEU A 299 19.16 15.39 15.73
N GLY A 300 20.01 15.18 16.72
CA GLY A 300 20.31 16.13 17.81
C GLY A 300 21.29 17.25 17.43
N GLY A 301 21.78 17.30 16.19
CA GLY A 301 22.70 18.34 15.70
C GLY A 301 24.18 18.16 16.08
N GLN A 302 24.54 17.03 16.69
CA GLN A 302 25.90 16.71 17.15
C GLN A 302 26.67 15.92 16.08
N TYR A 303 26.88 16.53 14.90
CA TYR A 303 27.38 15.86 13.71
C TYR A 303 28.77 15.22 13.86
N GLY A 304 29.66 15.81 14.67
CA GLY A 304 30.98 15.23 14.95
C GLY A 304 30.90 13.89 15.67
N LEU A 305 30.03 13.78 16.68
CA LEU A 305 29.80 12.52 17.40
C LEU A 305 29.06 11.50 16.53
N ALA A 306 28.13 11.95 15.68
CA ALA A 306 27.47 11.09 14.71
C ALA A 306 28.48 10.42 13.77
N TYR A 307 29.39 11.21 13.19
CA TYR A 307 30.49 10.74 12.35
C TYR A 307 31.31 9.64 13.05
N GLU A 308 31.71 9.85 14.30
CA GLU A 308 32.48 8.87 15.06
C GLU A 308 31.72 7.55 15.31
N GLN A 309 30.41 7.60 15.53
CA GLN A 309 29.62 6.38 15.72
C GLN A 309 29.43 5.59 14.42
N TYR A 310 29.16 6.27 13.30
CA TYR A 310 28.99 5.60 12.01
C TYR A 310 30.26 4.85 11.58
N LEU A 311 31.45 5.40 11.87
CA LEU A 311 32.72 4.72 11.57
C LEU A 311 33.00 3.45 12.39
N LYS A 312 32.24 3.21 13.48
CA LYS A 312 32.39 1.98 14.28
C LYS A 312 31.74 0.76 13.63
N VAL A 313 30.90 0.96 12.61
CA VAL A 313 30.24 -0.12 11.86
C VAL A 313 31.20 -0.68 10.81
N LYS A 314 31.50 -1.98 10.86
CA LYS A 314 32.47 -2.62 9.95
C LYS A 314 31.80 -3.32 8.76
N PRO A 315 32.52 -3.52 7.65
CA PRO A 315 31.98 -4.12 6.42
C PRO A 315 31.71 -5.64 6.50
N GLU A 316 32.06 -6.32 7.59
CA GLU A 316 32.21 -7.80 7.63
C GLU A 316 30.90 -8.62 7.46
N LYS A 317 29.70 -8.01 7.35
CA LYS A 317 28.42 -8.75 7.27
C LYS A 317 27.36 -8.27 6.27
N SER A 318 27.36 -7.00 5.81
CA SER A 318 26.37 -6.50 4.85
C SER A 318 26.90 -5.26 4.15
N ASP A 319 27.23 -5.38 2.86
CA ASP A 319 27.78 -4.29 2.05
C ASP A 319 26.85 -3.05 2.07
N SER A 320 25.52 -3.26 2.02
CA SER A 320 24.51 -2.20 2.05
C SER A 320 24.45 -1.38 3.35
N LEU A 321 24.46 -2.01 4.53
CA LEU A 321 24.41 -1.30 5.82
C LEU A 321 25.68 -0.46 6.02
N TRP A 322 26.83 -1.02 5.65
CA TRP A 322 28.09 -0.30 5.73
C TRP A 322 28.10 0.91 4.79
N ILE A 323 27.65 0.77 3.53
CA ILE A 323 27.50 1.90 2.58
C ILE A 323 26.61 3.01 3.16
N ILE A 324 25.45 2.65 3.73
CA ILE A 324 24.54 3.60 4.37
C ILE A 324 25.25 4.34 5.51
N MET A 325 25.98 3.63 6.38
CA MET A 325 26.71 4.27 7.49
C MET A 325 27.83 5.19 7.00
N GLN A 326 28.62 4.78 6.00
CA GLN A 326 29.66 5.63 5.41
C GLN A 326 29.06 6.88 4.76
N LEU A 327 27.92 6.75 4.07
CA LEU A 327 27.21 7.88 3.49
C LEU A 327 26.72 8.86 4.57
N LYS A 328 26.17 8.35 5.68
CA LYS A 328 25.81 9.17 6.85
C LYS A 328 27.03 9.84 7.50
N ALA A 329 28.18 9.18 7.50
CA ALA A 329 29.44 9.77 7.95
C ALA A 329 29.87 10.93 7.03
N ALA A 330 29.86 10.75 5.71
CA ALA A 330 30.15 11.79 4.74
C ALA A 330 29.18 12.99 4.87
N LEU A 331 27.88 12.72 5.05
CA LEU A 331 26.88 13.74 5.35
C LEU A 331 27.18 14.52 6.63
N SER A 332 27.60 13.82 7.68
CA SER A 332 27.96 14.44 8.95
C SER A 332 29.15 15.39 8.78
N LEU A 333 30.11 15.08 7.91
CA LEU A 333 31.19 16.00 7.53
C LEU A 333 30.67 17.20 6.73
N LYS A 334 29.74 16.98 5.77
CA LYS A 334 29.13 18.06 5.00
C LYS A 334 28.39 19.06 5.89
N LYS A 335 27.58 18.59 6.84
CA LYS A 335 26.87 19.45 7.84
C LYS A 335 27.81 20.18 8.79
N GLN A 336 29.06 19.73 8.93
CA GLN A 336 30.12 20.45 9.64
C GLN A 336 30.85 21.48 8.77
N ASN A 337 30.39 21.73 7.54
CA ASN A 337 31.03 22.59 6.54
C ASN A 337 32.42 22.09 6.08
N LEU A 338 32.66 20.77 6.12
CA LEU A 338 33.90 20.12 5.65
C LEU A 338 33.70 19.47 4.27
N SER A 339 33.21 20.23 3.29
CA SER A 339 32.76 19.72 1.97
C SER A 339 33.80 18.91 1.21
N THR A 340 35.07 19.32 1.19
CA THR A 340 36.13 18.57 0.50
C THR A 340 36.31 17.17 1.07
N LYS A 341 36.34 17.04 2.41
CA LYS A 341 36.47 15.73 3.08
C LYS A 341 35.24 14.86 2.84
N ALA A 342 34.05 15.47 2.83
CA ALA A 342 32.81 14.76 2.53
C ALA A 342 32.79 14.18 1.10
N ILE A 343 33.26 14.95 0.12
CA ILE A 343 33.40 14.53 -1.27
C ILE A 343 34.42 13.38 -1.40
N ASP A 344 35.58 13.51 -0.76
CA ASP A 344 36.61 12.46 -0.79
C ASP A 344 36.09 11.15 -0.17
N GLU A 345 35.31 11.23 0.91
CA GLU A 345 34.73 10.04 1.53
C GLU A 345 33.66 9.42 0.64
N LEU A 346 32.79 10.23 0.03
CA LEU A 346 31.78 9.74 -0.91
C LEU A 346 32.41 9.06 -2.14
N LYS A 347 33.55 9.56 -2.64
CA LYS A 347 34.30 8.93 -3.71
C LYS A 347 34.80 7.53 -3.33
N LYS A 348 35.37 7.37 -2.13
CA LYS A 348 35.82 6.05 -1.63
C LYS A 348 34.66 5.06 -1.54
N ILE A 349 33.49 5.52 -1.10
CA ILE A 349 32.28 4.69 -1.04
C ILE A 349 31.98 4.16 -2.45
N ILE A 350 31.87 5.05 -3.44
CA ILE A 350 31.59 4.68 -4.85
C ILE A 350 32.63 3.68 -5.39
N GLU A 351 33.91 3.84 -5.07
CA GLU A 351 34.99 2.93 -5.51
C GLU A 351 34.94 1.55 -4.82
N SER A 352 34.30 1.46 -3.65
CA SER A 352 34.22 0.24 -2.84
C SER A 352 33.00 -0.64 -3.09
N VAL A 353 31.93 -0.10 -3.69
CA VAL A 353 30.71 -0.88 -3.98
C VAL A 353 30.95 -1.88 -5.11
N GLN A 354 30.53 -3.14 -4.94
CA GLN A 354 30.61 -4.16 -5.98
C GLN A 354 29.63 -3.89 -7.14
N LYS A 355 29.93 -4.38 -8.34
CA LYS A 355 29.13 -4.11 -9.57
C LYS A 355 27.66 -4.54 -9.52
N GLU A 356 27.28 -5.43 -8.61
CA GLU A 356 25.94 -6.04 -8.57
C GLU A 356 24.85 -5.11 -7.98
N ASP A 357 25.24 -3.99 -7.36
CA ASP A 357 24.34 -2.99 -6.76
C ASP A 357 24.19 -1.71 -7.61
N GLU A 358 23.85 -1.84 -8.90
CA GLU A 358 23.81 -0.71 -9.85
C GLU A 358 22.91 0.45 -9.42
N ALA A 359 21.77 0.19 -8.76
CA ALA A 359 20.85 1.23 -8.30
C ALA A 359 21.44 2.10 -7.19
N ILE A 360 22.10 1.49 -6.19
CA ILE A 360 22.78 2.21 -5.10
C ILE A 360 23.91 3.07 -5.67
N ILE A 361 24.68 2.50 -6.60
CA ILE A 361 25.79 3.19 -7.24
C ILE A 361 25.28 4.38 -8.04
N HIS A 362 24.20 4.24 -8.81
CA HIS A 362 23.63 5.34 -9.60
C HIS A 362 23.30 6.56 -8.72
N ASP A 363 22.54 6.36 -7.64
CA ASP A 363 22.16 7.44 -6.71
C ASP A 363 23.39 8.09 -6.04
N LEU A 364 24.38 7.29 -5.62
CA LEU A 364 25.63 7.79 -5.04
C LEU A 364 26.44 8.63 -6.04
N ARG A 365 26.49 8.23 -7.30
CA ARG A 365 27.18 8.96 -8.37
C ARG A 365 26.52 10.30 -8.64
N LEU A 366 25.19 10.34 -8.72
CA LEU A 366 24.43 11.60 -8.86
C LEU A 366 24.68 12.54 -7.68
N LEU A 367 24.70 11.99 -6.46
CA LEU A 367 24.99 12.77 -5.27
C LEU A 367 26.41 13.35 -5.27
N TYR A 368 27.40 12.52 -5.63
CA TYR A 368 28.80 12.93 -5.75
C TYR A 368 28.96 14.06 -6.76
N LEU A 369 28.30 13.94 -7.91
CA LEU A 369 28.29 14.98 -8.94
C LEU A 369 27.68 16.29 -8.43
N ASN A 370 26.54 16.23 -7.76
CA ASN A 370 25.90 17.42 -7.17
C ASN A 370 26.84 18.12 -6.18
N TRP A 371 27.55 17.35 -5.33
CA TRP A 371 28.48 17.93 -4.35
C TRP A 371 29.73 18.54 -4.99
N LEU A 372 30.23 17.94 -6.07
CA LEU A 372 31.33 18.51 -6.86
C LEU A 372 30.93 19.85 -7.49
N GLU A 373 29.75 19.93 -8.11
CA GLU A 373 29.22 21.14 -8.72
C GLU A 373 28.98 22.24 -7.67
N GLU A 374 28.33 21.93 -6.55
CA GLU A 374 28.12 22.87 -5.42
C GLU A 374 29.43 23.42 -4.84
N SER A 375 30.48 22.59 -4.84
CA SER A 375 31.81 22.96 -4.32
C SER A 375 32.69 23.65 -5.36
N GLY A 376 32.20 23.88 -6.58
CA GLY A 376 32.94 24.55 -7.66
C GLY A 376 34.08 23.73 -8.26
N LYS A 377 34.08 22.40 -8.09
CA LYS A 377 35.12 21.49 -8.62
C LYS A 377 34.82 21.06 -10.07
N SER A 378 34.76 22.03 -10.98
CA SER A 378 34.26 21.83 -12.36
C SER A 378 35.06 20.82 -13.19
N GLU A 379 36.39 20.71 -13.01
CA GLU A 379 37.21 19.73 -13.75
C GLU A 379 36.97 18.28 -13.30
N GLU A 380 36.86 18.06 -11.98
CA GLU A 380 36.53 16.74 -11.42
C GLU A 380 35.11 16.32 -11.85
N ALA A 381 34.15 17.25 -11.83
CA ALA A 381 32.78 17.02 -12.28
C ALA A 381 32.71 16.66 -13.77
N LEU A 382 33.42 17.39 -14.63
CA LEU A 382 33.50 17.10 -16.07
C LEU A 382 34.05 15.70 -16.34
N THR A 383 35.18 15.36 -15.71
CA THR A 383 35.83 14.06 -15.87
C THR A 383 34.86 12.92 -15.53
N PHE A 384 34.16 13.07 -14.40
CA PHE A 384 33.20 12.09 -13.93
C PHE A 384 31.94 12.00 -14.81
N LEU A 385 31.41 13.13 -15.27
CA LEU A 385 30.28 13.20 -16.20
C LEU A 385 30.58 12.48 -17.52
N TYR A 386 31.76 12.68 -18.11
CA TYR A 386 32.17 11.97 -19.32
C TYR A 386 32.25 10.47 -19.10
N GLU A 387 32.76 10.04 -17.95
CA GLU A 387 32.80 8.61 -17.61
C GLU A 387 31.40 8.00 -17.52
N MET A 388 30.46 8.68 -16.87
CA MET A 388 29.06 8.23 -16.76
C MET A 388 28.36 8.21 -18.12
N ALA A 389 28.46 9.29 -18.90
CA ALA A 389 27.79 9.41 -20.20
C ALA A 389 28.30 8.39 -21.24
N ASN A 390 29.57 7.98 -21.14
CA ASN A 390 30.14 6.95 -22.01
C ASN A 390 29.73 5.52 -21.62
N LYS A 391 29.32 5.30 -20.36
CA LYS A 391 28.90 4.00 -19.84
C LYS A 391 27.40 3.75 -19.92
N SER A 392 26.57 4.79 -20.05
CA SER A 392 25.12 4.66 -20.13
C SER A 392 24.67 4.26 -21.54
N ASP A 393 23.85 3.20 -21.60
CA ASP A 393 23.16 2.75 -22.81
C ASP A 393 21.80 3.44 -23.01
N ASP A 394 21.27 4.12 -21.97
CA ASP A 394 20.04 4.92 -22.07
C ASP A 394 20.34 6.28 -22.70
N ILE A 395 19.71 6.53 -23.85
CA ILE A 395 19.88 7.78 -24.58
C ILE A 395 19.32 9.00 -23.83
N GLU A 396 18.28 8.84 -23.00
CA GLU A 396 17.70 9.92 -22.21
C GLU A 396 18.65 10.31 -21.07
N GLU A 397 19.14 9.33 -20.29
CA GLU A 397 20.16 9.57 -19.27
C GLU A 397 21.42 10.20 -19.88
N LYS A 398 21.89 9.67 -21.02
CA LYS A 398 23.05 10.22 -21.73
C LYS A 398 22.83 11.68 -22.14
N ALA A 399 21.66 12.02 -22.67
CA ALA A 399 21.31 13.41 -23.01
C ALA A 399 21.34 14.34 -21.79
N LYS A 400 20.78 13.89 -20.65
CA LYS A 400 20.79 14.65 -19.38
C LYS A 400 22.22 14.91 -18.89
N LEU A 401 23.07 13.87 -18.89
CA LEU A 401 24.48 13.98 -18.49
C LEU A 401 25.25 14.90 -19.43
N THR A 402 25.06 14.78 -20.75
CA THR A 402 25.70 15.67 -21.73
C THR A 402 25.28 17.12 -21.54
N LEU A 403 24.02 17.42 -21.22
CA LEU A 403 23.61 18.80 -20.96
C LEU A 403 24.24 19.40 -19.70
N ARG A 404 24.52 18.59 -18.66
CA ARG A 404 25.34 19.05 -17.52
C ARG A 404 26.77 19.37 -17.95
N ILE A 405 27.39 18.53 -18.78
CA ILE A 405 28.70 18.79 -19.38
C ILE A 405 28.68 20.13 -20.13
N VAL A 406 27.68 20.33 -21.00
CA VAL A 406 27.52 21.54 -21.81
C VAL A 406 27.38 22.79 -20.95
N LYS A 407 26.62 22.74 -19.84
CA LYS A 407 26.49 23.87 -18.91
C LYS A 407 27.84 24.29 -18.32
N ILE A 408 28.69 23.33 -17.95
CA ILE A 408 30.05 23.61 -17.44
C ILE A 408 30.97 24.12 -18.57
N LEU A 409 30.91 23.52 -19.77
CA LEU A 409 31.70 23.96 -20.92
C LEU A 409 31.32 25.38 -21.39
N ASN A 410 30.04 25.76 -21.31
CA ASN A 410 29.56 27.08 -21.69
C ASN A 410 30.12 28.16 -20.76
N GLN A 411 30.26 27.87 -19.46
CA GLN A 411 30.90 28.78 -18.50
C GLN A 411 32.40 28.97 -18.77
N THR A 412 33.06 27.97 -19.35
CA THR A 412 34.50 28.00 -19.67
C THR A 412 34.79 28.49 -21.10
N GLY A 413 33.76 28.73 -21.92
CA GLY A 413 33.89 29.25 -23.29
C GLY A 413 34.31 28.21 -24.33
N ASN A 414 34.22 26.91 -24.03
CA ASN A 414 34.68 25.83 -24.90
C ASN A 414 33.62 25.41 -25.95
N TYR A 415 33.21 26.34 -26.83
CA TYR A 415 32.06 26.16 -27.72
C TYR A 415 32.24 25.04 -28.77
N ARG A 416 33.47 24.76 -29.21
CA ARG A 416 33.74 23.66 -30.16
C ARG A 416 33.48 22.28 -29.55
N ASP A 417 33.80 22.12 -28.27
CA ASP A 417 33.50 20.88 -27.55
C ASP A 417 31.98 20.72 -27.38
N ILE A 418 31.25 21.79 -27.03
CA ILE A 418 29.78 21.78 -26.96
C ILE A 418 29.17 21.27 -28.28
N ILE A 419 29.63 21.80 -29.42
CA ILE A 419 29.16 21.37 -30.74
C ILE A 419 29.42 19.87 -30.94
N ARG A 420 30.63 19.40 -30.66
CA ARG A 420 31.01 17.98 -30.80
C ARG A 420 30.13 17.06 -29.96
N GLU A 421 29.85 17.44 -28.70
CA GLU A 421 29.08 16.61 -27.78
C GLU A 421 27.58 16.58 -28.12
N LEU A 422 27.00 17.69 -28.58
CA LEU A 422 25.56 17.80 -28.84
C LEU A 422 25.14 17.36 -30.25
N GLN A 423 26.01 17.51 -31.25
CA GLN A 423 25.67 17.22 -32.65
C GLN A 423 25.13 15.79 -32.91
N PRO A 424 25.65 14.72 -32.27
CA PRO A 424 25.11 13.37 -32.45
C PRO A 424 23.63 13.22 -32.07
N PHE A 425 23.14 14.03 -31.11
CA PHE A 425 21.75 13.95 -30.67
C PHE A 425 20.76 14.48 -31.72
N LEU A 426 21.20 15.24 -32.73
CA LEU A 426 20.30 15.77 -33.76
C LEU A 426 19.70 14.67 -34.66
N SER A 427 20.41 13.56 -34.86
CA SER A 427 19.98 12.43 -35.71
C SER A 427 19.17 11.36 -34.96
N VAL A 428 19.12 11.42 -33.62
CA VAL A 428 18.36 10.48 -32.80
C VAL A 428 16.85 10.67 -33.03
N GLN A 429 16.16 9.57 -33.38
CA GLN A 429 14.72 9.54 -33.63
C GLN A 429 13.87 9.39 -32.35
N GLU A 430 14.45 8.84 -31.27
CA GLU A 430 13.76 8.67 -29.99
C GLU A 430 13.35 10.02 -29.38
N LYS A 431 12.22 10.01 -28.65
CA LYS A 431 11.68 11.21 -27.97
C LYS A 431 12.49 11.49 -26.70
N ILE A 432 13.48 12.36 -26.82
CA ILE A 432 14.32 12.82 -25.70
C ILE A 432 13.70 14.10 -25.10
N PRO A 433 13.29 14.14 -23.83
CA PRO A 433 12.72 15.34 -23.21
C PRO A 433 13.57 16.60 -23.31
N GLN A 434 14.90 16.48 -23.39
CA GLN A 434 15.79 17.64 -23.45
C GLN A 434 16.14 18.07 -24.90
N LYS A 435 15.32 17.68 -25.88
CA LYS A 435 15.66 17.88 -27.30
C LYS A 435 15.73 19.36 -27.68
N ASP A 436 14.86 20.18 -27.11
CA ASP A 436 14.85 21.63 -27.34
C ASP A 436 16.03 22.32 -26.66
N ASP A 437 16.42 21.92 -25.43
CA ASP A 437 17.67 22.36 -24.79
C ASP A 437 18.87 22.10 -25.71
N ILE A 438 18.97 20.87 -26.25
CA ILE A 438 20.06 20.45 -27.12
C ILE A 438 20.12 21.35 -28.36
N VAL A 439 18.99 21.58 -29.03
CA VAL A 439 18.93 22.43 -30.22
C VAL A 439 19.31 23.87 -29.88
N PHE A 440 18.84 24.41 -28.74
CA PHE A 440 19.15 25.76 -28.29
C PHE A 440 20.65 25.94 -28.00
N TYR A 441 21.22 25.09 -27.15
CA TYR A 441 22.64 25.19 -26.78
C TYR A 441 23.57 24.95 -27.96
N LEU A 442 23.18 24.07 -28.89
CA LEU A 442 23.93 23.86 -30.12
C LEU A 442 23.88 25.10 -31.03
N ALA A 443 22.71 25.72 -31.20
CA ALA A 443 22.54 26.96 -31.97
C ALA A 443 23.38 28.11 -31.39
N ASP A 444 23.35 28.30 -30.07
CA ASP A 444 24.13 29.33 -29.37
C ASP A 444 25.64 29.05 -29.46
N ALA A 445 26.06 27.79 -29.39
CA ALA A 445 27.46 27.41 -29.55
C ALA A 445 27.97 27.67 -30.98
N PHE A 446 27.17 27.40 -32.03
CA PHE A 446 27.51 27.74 -33.41
C PHE A 446 27.64 29.26 -33.62
N ASP A 447 26.73 30.07 -33.06
CA ASP A 447 26.84 31.55 -33.13
C ASP A 447 28.14 32.03 -32.51
N LYS A 448 28.45 31.56 -31.29
CA LYS A 448 29.68 31.92 -30.56
C LYS A 448 30.95 31.38 -31.23
N ALA A 449 30.86 30.28 -31.97
CA ALA A 449 31.94 29.75 -32.79
C ALA A 449 32.11 30.48 -34.14
N GLY A 450 31.17 31.36 -34.51
CA GLY A 450 31.20 32.18 -35.73
C GLY A 450 30.45 31.59 -36.93
N ASP A 451 29.76 30.46 -36.78
CA ASP A 451 28.92 29.85 -37.82
C ASP A 451 27.46 30.31 -37.68
N HIS A 452 27.23 31.55 -38.10
CA HIS A 452 25.92 32.21 -37.95
C HIS A 452 24.83 31.60 -38.84
N GLN A 453 25.20 30.95 -39.94
CA GLN A 453 24.23 30.33 -40.86
C GLN A 453 23.63 29.09 -40.24
N GLU A 454 24.47 28.20 -39.71
CA GLU A 454 23.98 26.99 -39.02
C GLU A 454 23.25 27.35 -37.73
N SER A 455 23.74 28.36 -37.00
CA SER A 455 23.04 28.89 -35.82
C SER A 455 21.62 29.37 -36.14
N LEU A 456 21.46 30.17 -37.20
CA LEU A 456 20.15 30.65 -37.63
C LEU A 456 19.22 29.48 -37.98
N HIS A 457 19.72 28.51 -38.75
CA HIS A 457 18.94 27.34 -39.13
C HIS A 457 18.43 26.56 -37.91
N LEU A 458 19.27 26.38 -36.89
CA LEU A 458 18.89 25.67 -35.67
C LEU A 458 17.91 26.46 -34.79
N PHE A 459 18.04 27.78 -34.67
CA PHE A 459 17.03 28.59 -33.98
C PHE A 459 15.69 28.59 -34.72
N GLU A 460 15.68 28.65 -36.06
CA GLU A 460 14.47 28.50 -36.88
C GLU A 460 13.85 27.11 -36.69
N ARG A 461 14.67 26.07 -36.63
CA ARG A 461 14.22 24.71 -36.30
C ARG A 461 13.59 24.65 -34.90
N LEU A 462 14.17 25.34 -33.91
CA LEU A 462 13.61 25.42 -32.56
C LEU A 462 12.21 26.04 -32.58
N THR A 463 12.06 27.18 -33.24
CA THR A 463 10.77 27.90 -33.29
C THR A 463 9.69 27.17 -34.11
N THR A 464 10.07 26.33 -35.07
CA THR A 464 9.12 25.59 -35.93
C THR A 464 8.77 24.19 -35.41
N GLN A 465 9.74 23.43 -34.91
CA GLN A 465 9.53 22.06 -34.45
C GLN A 465 9.28 21.96 -32.94
N TYR A 466 9.78 22.94 -32.18
CA TYR A 466 9.75 22.94 -30.71
C TYR A 466 9.10 24.23 -30.19
N SER A 467 7.97 24.62 -30.79
CA SER A 467 7.33 25.92 -30.52
C SER A 467 6.91 26.13 -29.06
N ALA A 468 6.57 25.05 -28.33
CA ALA A 468 6.26 25.08 -26.90
C ALA A 468 7.51 25.14 -25.98
N SER A 469 8.72 25.28 -26.54
CA SER A 469 9.97 25.38 -25.78
C SER A 469 10.02 26.68 -24.96
N ALA A 470 10.58 26.61 -23.75
CA ALA A 470 10.89 27.79 -22.94
C ALA A 470 11.83 28.77 -23.66
N TYR A 471 12.65 28.27 -24.58
CA TYR A 471 13.59 29.06 -25.36
C TYR A 471 12.97 29.77 -26.57
N TYR A 472 11.68 29.58 -26.86
CA TYR A 472 11.04 30.09 -28.08
C TYR A 472 11.24 31.61 -28.26
N GLN A 473 10.94 32.40 -27.22
CA GLN A 473 11.05 33.86 -27.28
C GLN A 473 12.51 34.33 -27.37
N GLU A 474 13.42 33.64 -26.69
CA GLU A 474 14.84 33.94 -26.77
C GLU A 474 15.41 33.60 -28.16
N ALA A 475 15.00 32.47 -28.73
CA ALA A 475 15.36 32.07 -30.10
C ALA A 475 14.85 33.09 -31.13
N LEU A 476 13.63 33.61 -30.99
CA LEU A 476 13.13 34.67 -31.88
C LEU A 476 14.00 35.94 -31.81
N LYS A 477 14.40 36.36 -30.60
CA LYS A 477 15.33 37.49 -30.42
C LYS A 477 16.68 37.20 -31.06
N LYS A 478 17.21 35.98 -30.93
CA LYS A 478 18.47 35.54 -31.54
C LYS A 478 18.38 35.50 -33.07
N ILE A 479 17.31 34.96 -33.64
CA ILE A 479 17.01 34.97 -35.09
C ILE A 479 16.97 36.40 -35.60
N GLN A 480 16.25 37.29 -34.90
CA GLN A 480 16.18 38.69 -35.27
C GLN A 480 17.56 39.35 -35.22
N TYR A 481 18.32 39.12 -34.14
CA TYR A 481 19.67 39.65 -34.00
C TYR A 481 20.61 39.18 -35.12
N LEU A 482 20.62 37.87 -35.42
CA LEU A 482 21.43 37.30 -36.49
C LEU A 482 21.06 37.91 -37.85
N ASN A 483 19.76 38.01 -38.15
CA ASN A 483 19.26 38.62 -39.38
C ASN A 483 19.56 40.12 -39.48
N ASP A 484 19.64 40.81 -38.36
CA ASP A 484 19.91 42.24 -38.30
C ASP A 484 21.41 42.54 -38.36
N TYR A 485 22.27 41.81 -37.67
CA TYR A 485 23.67 42.23 -37.45
C TYR A 485 24.71 41.35 -38.14
N ASN A 486 24.33 40.20 -38.69
CA ASN A 486 25.26 39.26 -39.32
C ASN A 486 24.95 39.09 -40.81
N ILE A 487 26.00 38.94 -41.61
CA ILE A 487 25.88 38.65 -43.04
C ILE A 487 25.65 37.15 -43.19
N ILE A 488 24.39 36.77 -43.43
CA ILE A 488 23.99 35.35 -43.55
C ILE A 488 24.06 34.88 -45.01
N ASN A 489 23.50 35.64 -45.95
CA ASN A 489 23.50 35.28 -47.38
C ASN A 489 24.55 36.11 -48.14
N LYS A 490 25.69 35.48 -48.49
CA LYS A 490 26.76 36.16 -49.25
C LYS A 490 26.44 36.29 -50.74
N ASP A 491 25.55 35.46 -51.27
CA ASP A 491 25.21 35.43 -52.70
C ASP A 491 24.28 36.59 -53.09
N SER A 492 23.42 37.04 -52.18
CA SER A 492 22.54 38.21 -52.41
C SER A 492 23.33 39.51 -52.61
N ILE A 493 24.53 39.61 -52.01
CA ILE A 493 25.40 40.78 -52.12
C ILE A 493 25.92 40.93 -53.55
N ALA A 494 26.33 39.84 -54.18
CA ALA A 494 26.85 39.86 -55.56
C ALA A 494 25.75 40.30 -56.55
N PHE A 495 24.52 39.82 -56.35
CA PHE A 495 23.37 40.23 -57.16
C PHE A 495 23.05 41.73 -57.00
N ARG A 496 23.03 42.23 -55.75
CA ARG A 496 22.80 43.65 -55.45
C ARG A 496 23.89 44.56 -56.01
N GLN A 497 25.15 44.11 -56.00
CA GLN A 497 26.25 44.83 -56.64
C GLN A 497 26.09 44.90 -58.17
N ALA A 498 25.64 43.82 -58.81
CA ALA A 498 25.35 43.81 -60.25
C ALA A 498 24.19 44.73 -60.60
N GLU A 499 23.12 44.75 -59.80
CA GLU A 499 21.97 45.66 -59.95
C GLU A 499 22.40 47.13 -59.86
N LEU A 500 23.17 47.49 -58.82
CA LEU A 500 23.70 48.84 -58.64
C LEU A 500 24.65 49.27 -59.77
N THR A 501 25.44 48.34 -60.30
CA THR A 501 26.33 48.59 -61.45
C THR A 501 25.51 48.80 -62.72
N GLY A 502 24.44 48.04 -62.93
CA GLY A 502 23.49 48.27 -64.03
C GLY A 502 22.78 49.62 -63.91
N MET A 503 22.34 49.99 -62.70
CA MET A 503 21.72 51.30 -62.45
C MET A 503 22.68 52.46 -62.71
N SER A 504 23.94 52.37 -62.30
CA SER A 504 24.93 53.44 -62.53
C SER A 504 25.20 53.70 -64.01
N LEU A 505 24.98 52.69 -64.88
CA LEU A 505 25.07 52.82 -66.34
C LEU A 505 23.80 53.43 -66.98
N LEU A 506 22.66 53.42 -66.28
CA LEU A 506 21.34 53.80 -66.80
C LEU A 506 20.82 55.15 -66.28
N THR A 507 21.35 55.67 -65.15
CA THR A 507 20.90 56.94 -64.54
C THR A 507 22.06 57.89 -64.27
N ASN A 508 21.87 59.18 -64.62
CA ASN A 508 22.78 60.28 -64.23
C ASN A 508 22.42 60.92 -62.87
N ASP A 509 21.37 60.44 -62.20
CA ASP A 509 20.97 60.91 -60.88
C ASP A 509 21.86 60.29 -59.78
N ARG A 510 22.88 61.04 -59.38
CA ARG A 510 23.84 60.67 -58.33
C ARG A 510 23.17 60.42 -56.97
N ASN A 511 22.12 61.17 -56.64
CA ASN A 511 21.48 61.09 -55.33
C ASN A 511 20.64 59.82 -55.22
N LYS A 512 19.99 59.42 -56.30
CA LYS A 512 19.28 58.13 -56.40
C LYS A 512 20.24 56.94 -56.24
N LEU A 513 21.45 57.02 -56.82
CA LEU A 513 22.48 56.00 -56.66
C LEU A 513 22.99 55.91 -55.21
N LEU A 514 23.22 57.06 -54.56
CA LEU A 514 23.63 57.13 -53.15
C LEU A 514 22.58 56.54 -52.21
N PHE A 515 21.29 56.76 -52.49
CA PHE A 515 20.20 56.17 -51.73
C PHE A 515 20.17 54.64 -51.85
N GLU A 516 20.29 54.08 -53.05
CA GLU A 516 20.32 52.62 -53.24
C GLU A 516 21.61 51.98 -52.69
N LEU A 517 22.74 52.68 -52.75
CA LEU A 517 23.97 52.27 -52.05
C LEU A 517 23.76 52.24 -50.53
N GLY A 518 23.13 53.26 -49.95
CA GLY A 518 22.76 53.28 -48.54
C GLY A 518 21.86 52.11 -48.16
N LYS A 519 20.86 51.78 -48.99
CA LYS A 519 20.01 50.61 -48.80
C LYS A 519 20.80 49.30 -48.84
N MET A 520 21.74 49.13 -49.77
CA MET A 520 22.60 47.95 -49.81
C MET A 520 23.45 47.82 -48.54
N TYR A 521 24.05 48.93 -48.08
CA TYR A 521 24.83 48.93 -46.84
C TYR A 521 23.98 48.62 -45.61
N TYR A 522 22.72 49.06 -45.59
CA TYR A 522 21.76 48.78 -44.54
C TYR A 522 21.27 47.33 -44.53
N SER A 523 20.74 46.83 -45.65
CA SER A 523 20.04 45.54 -45.69
C SER A 523 20.94 44.34 -45.93
N ASP A 524 21.96 44.46 -46.77
CA ASP A 524 22.74 43.33 -47.27
C ASP A 524 24.10 43.22 -46.58
N LEU A 525 24.80 44.35 -46.42
CA LEU A 525 26.13 44.39 -45.80
C LEU A 525 26.09 44.63 -44.29
N LYS A 526 24.94 45.00 -43.73
CA LYS A 526 24.73 45.33 -42.31
C LYS A 526 25.76 46.34 -41.74
N ALA A 527 26.31 47.20 -42.60
CA ALA A 527 27.32 48.20 -42.24
C ALA A 527 26.63 49.55 -42.03
N TYR A 528 25.97 49.68 -40.88
CA TYR A 528 25.06 50.77 -40.57
C TYR A 528 25.71 52.16 -40.58
N GLU A 529 26.97 52.30 -40.18
CA GLU A 529 27.68 53.58 -40.27
C GLU A 529 27.87 54.04 -41.72
N LYS A 530 28.17 53.11 -42.64
CA LYS A 530 28.31 53.43 -44.07
C LYS A 530 26.96 53.75 -44.70
N ALA A 531 25.91 53.05 -44.26
CA ALA A 531 24.55 53.36 -44.70
C ALA A 531 24.15 54.78 -44.31
N GLU A 532 24.45 55.19 -43.06
CA GLU A 532 24.23 56.54 -42.56
C GLU A 532 24.91 57.60 -43.44
N ASP A 533 26.21 57.43 -43.74
CA ASP A 533 26.97 58.36 -44.57
C ASP A 533 26.35 58.55 -45.96
N HIS A 534 25.97 57.45 -46.61
CA HIS A 534 25.37 57.49 -47.94
C HIS A 534 23.99 58.13 -47.94
N PHE A 535 23.15 57.84 -46.93
CA PHE A 535 21.85 58.50 -46.79
C PHE A 535 21.99 60.00 -46.50
N LYS A 536 22.92 60.42 -45.63
CA LYS A 536 23.20 61.85 -45.38
C LYS A 536 23.66 62.58 -46.63
N GLN A 537 24.56 61.97 -47.42
CA GLN A 537 25.04 62.56 -48.67
C GLN A 537 23.93 62.71 -49.71
N ALA A 538 23.07 61.71 -49.86
CA ALA A 538 21.91 61.80 -50.74
C ALA A 538 20.94 62.91 -50.30
N LEU A 539 20.71 63.06 -48.99
CA LEU A 539 19.86 64.11 -48.42
C LEU A 539 20.44 65.52 -48.66
N GLN A 540 21.74 65.71 -48.42
CA GLN A 540 22.44 66.98 -48.67
C GLN A 540 22.49 67.36 -50.16
N GLY A 541 22.53 66.36 -51.05
CA GLY A 541 22.54 66.53 -52.50
C GLY A 541 21.20 66.96 -53.09
N GLY A 542 20.14 67.07 -52.30
CA GLY A 542 18.80 67.49 -52.75
C GLY A 542 18.02 66.38 -53.46
N ALA A 543 18.12 65.13 -52.99
CA ALA A 543 17.33 64.01 -53.53
C ALA A 543 15.81 64.30 -53.45
N SER A 544 15.06 63.83 -54.45
CA SER A 544 13.60 64.04 -54.52
C SER A 544 12.79 63.17 -53.55
N ASN A 545 13.38 62.11 -53.00
CA ASN A 545 12.79 61.17 -52.04
C ASN A 545 13.21 61.48 -50.59
N THR A 546 13.04 62.73 -50.17
CA THR A 546 13.43 63.22 -48.83
C THR A 546 12.78 62.44 -47.68
N GLY A 547 11.49 62.10 -47.77
CA GLY A 547 10.79 61.32 -46.75
C GLY A 547 11.37 59.92 -46.55
N ASP A 548 11.69 59.21 -47.64
CA ASP A 548 12.35 57.90 -47.58
C ASP A 548 13.76 57.96 -46.97
N LEU A 549 14.52 59.01 -47.28
CA LEU A 549 15.83 59.21 -46.69
C LEU A 549 15.76 59.36 -45.17
N TYR A 550 14.81 60.14 -44.66
CA TYR A 550 14.57 60.25 -43.23
C TYR A 550 14.11 58.93 -42.59
N LEU A 551 13.24 58.17 -43.27
CA LEU A 551 12.81 56.84 -42.81
C LEU A 551 14.01 55.88 -42.67
N TYR A 552 14.85 55.78 -43.69
CA TYR A 552 16.01 54.89 -43.68
C TYR A 552 17.12 55.37 -42.73
N LEU A 553 17.32 56.69 -42.55
CA LEU A 553 18.18 57.24 -41.50
C LEU A 553 17.67 56.87 -40.11
N GLY A 554 16.37 57.02 -39.86
CA GLY A 554 15.74 56.61 -38.60
C GLY A 554 15.94 55.11 -38.31
N LYS A 555 15.70 54.26 -39.31
CA LYS A 555 15.97 52.82 -39.24
C LYS A 555 17.44 52.50 -38.97
N THR A 556 18.35 53.26 -39.58
CA THR A 556 19.80 53.08 -39.40
C THR A 556 20.22 53.43 -37.99
N TYR A 557 19.77 54.57 -37.46
CA TYR A 557 20.02 54.96 -36.07
C TYR A 557 19.42 53.98 -35.06
N LEU A 558 18.23 53.44 -35.33
CA LEU A 558 17.63 52.40 -34.49
C LEU A 558 18.51 51.14 -34.44
N LYS A 559 19.07 50.69 -35.58
CA LYS A 559 20.01 49.57 -35.61
C LYS A 559 21.33 49.88 -34.91
N LEU A 560 21.86 51.10 -35.06
CA LEU A 560 23.06 51.55 -34.34
C LEU A 560 22.83 51.59 -32.83
N ALA A 561 21.65 52.05 -32.38
CA ALA A 561 21.27 52.06 -30.97
C ALA A 561 21.26 50.65 -30.36
N GLY A 562 20.82 49.65 -31.13
CA GLY A 562 20.77 48.24 -30.70
C GLY A 562 22.09 47.46 -30.84
N ARG A 563 23.10 47.98 -31.53
CA ARG A 563 24.34 47.25 -31.85
C ARG A 563 25.13 46.81 -30.62
N ASN A 564 25.14 47.64 -29.57
CA ASN A 564 25.82 47.35 -28.30
C ASN A 564 24.93 46.63 -27.27
N ALA A 565 23.65 46.41 -27.58
CA ALA A 565 22.70 45.77 -26.68
C ALA A 565 22.95 44.25 -26.51
N LYS A 566 23.92 43.68 -27.24
CA LYS A 566 24.30 42.26 -27.17
C LYS A 566 24.65 41.78 -25.75
N ASN A 567 25.11 42.68 -24.87
CA ASN A 567 25.54 42.39 -23.50
C ASN A 567 24.93 43.30 -22.42
N SER A 568 24.04 44.23 -22.79
CA SER A 568 23.33 45.09 -21.84
C SER A 568 21.99 45.52 -22.42
N ASP A 569 20.92 45.46 -21.63
CA ASP A 569 19.57 45.91 -22.04
C ASP A 569 19.46 47.42 -22.31
N ARG A 570 20.58 48.15 -22.39
CA ARG A 570 20.63 49.59 -22.62
C ARG A 570 20.99 49.90 -24.06
N PHE A 571 20.01 50.44 -24.78
CA PHE A 571 20.22 51.10 -26.07
C PHE A 571 21.01 52.40 -25.90
N ASP A 572 21.73 52.81 -26.94
CA ASP A 572 22.33 54.15 -26.97
C ASP A 572 21.23 55.22 -27.09
N GLU A 573 20.99 55.95 -26.00
CA GLU A 573 19.94 56.98 -25.90
C GLU A 573 20.11 58.08 -26.95
N ASN A 574 21.35 58.46 -27.31
CA ASN A 574 21.56 59.48 -28.34
C ASN A 574 21.15 58.96 -29.72
N MET A 575 21.42 57.69 -30.00
CA MET A 575 21.02 57.05 -31.25
C MET A 575 19.50 56.82 -31.31
N LEU A 576 18.86 56.46 -30.19
CA LEU A 576 17.39 56.39 -30.10
C LEU A 576 16.73 57.75 -30.34
N LYS A 577 17.29 58.82 -29.77
CA LYS A 577 16.80 60.19 -30.01
C LYS A 577 16.95 60.59 -31.48
N ASN A 578 18.11 60.33 -32.07
CA ASN A 578 18.33 60.56 -33.51
C ASN A 578 17.36 59.73 -34.37
N ALA A 579 17.08 58.48 -34.00
CA ALA A 579 16.11 57.65 -34.69
C ALA A 579 14.71 58.26 -34.62
N SER A 580 14.25 58.65 -33.43
CA SER A 580 12.95 59.27 -33.20
C SER A 580 12.78 60.59 -33.97
N GLU A 581 13.79 61.47 -33.95
CA GLU A 581 13.78 62.72 -34.70
C GLU A 581 13.70 62.50 -36.22
N ASN A 582 14.45 61.52 -36.76
CA ASN A 582 14.39 61.19 -38.18
C ASN A 582 13.06 60.55 -38.58
N PHE A 583 12.48 59.70 -37.74
CA PHE A 583 11.14 59.17 -37.99
C PHE A 583 10.08 60.28 -37.99
N LYS A 584 10.18 61.26 -37.08
CA LYS A 584 9.31 62.45 -37.08
C LYS A 584 9.42 63.24 -38.38
N LEU A 585 10.65 63.51 -38.84
CA LEU A 585 10.90 64.21 -40.11
C LEU A 585 10.36 63.43 -41.32
N ALA A 586 10.43 62.09 -41.30
CA ALA A 586 9.84 61.25 -42.34
C ALA A 586 8.29 61.37 -42.38
N VAL A 587 7.64 61.49 -41.22
CA VAL A 587 6.19 61.73 -41.11
C VAL A 587 5.80 63.12 -41.60
N GLU A 588 6.57 64.16 -41.25
CA GLU A 588 6.36 65.54 -41.72
C GLU A 588 6.52 65.64 -43.25
N ASN A 589 7.38 64.81 -43.85
CA ASN A 589 7.62 64.73 -45.30
C ASN A 589 6.86 63.55 -45.96
N SER A 590 5.65 63.23 -45.48
CA SER A 590 4.86 62.08 -45.96
C SER A 590 4.62 62.03 -47.48
N GLY A 591 4.62 63.17 -48.18
CA GLY A 591 4.43 63.21 -49.64
C GLY A 591 5.55 62.55 -50.46
N THR A 592 6.73 62.36 -49.88
CA THR A 592 7.89 61.69 -50.50
C THR A 592 8.41 60.50 -49.68
N CYS A 593 7.61 60.05 -48.70
CA CYS A 593 7.87 58.86 -47.90
C CYS A 593 7.02 57.70 -48.42
N SER A 594 7.65 56.60 -48.78
CA SER A 594 7.00 55.38 -49.26
C SER A 594 6.23 54.64 -48.17
N SER A 595 6.56 54.85 -46.89
CA SER A 595 5.92 54.18 -45.74
C SER A 595 5.80 55.12 -44.52
N PRO A 596 4.94 56.16 -44.61
CA PRO A 596 4.73 57.13 -43.52
C PRO A 596 4.02 56.52 -42.29
N ASP A 597 3.29 55.43 -42.49
CA ASP A 597 2.73 54.57 -41.45
C ASP A 597 3.84 53.89 -40.63
N GLU A 598 4.84 53.32 -41.31
CA GLU A 598 6.02 52.71 -40.67
C GLU A 598 6.82 53.74 -39.86
N ALA A 599 7.07 54.92 -40.45
CA ALA A 599 7.77 55.99 -39.76
C ALA A 599 7.03 56.42 -38.48
N SER A 600 5.70 56.55 -38.56
CA SER A 600 4.88 56.97 -37.43
C SER A 600 4.90 55.93 -36.31
N TRP A 601 4.88 54.64 -36.64
CA TRP A 601 4.99 53.56 -35.67
C TRP A 601 6.38 53.48 -35.04
N ALA A 602 7.44 53.54 -35.85
CA ALA A 602 8.81 53.47 -35.36
C ALA A 602 9.17 54.67 -34.47
N MET A 603 8.55 55.85 -34.69
CA MET A 603 8.64 57.00 -33.79
C MET A 603 8.04 56.69 -32.42
N ILE A 604 6.90 55.98 -32.36
CA ILE A 604 6.28 55.58 -31.10
C ILE A 604 7.14 54.51 -30.40
N GLU A 605 7.59 53.48 -31.13
CA GLU A 605 8.45 52.42 -30.58
C GLU A 605 9.73 53.00 -29.97
N THR A 606 10.41 53.91 -30.68
CA THR A 606 11.61 54.59 -30.13
C THR A 606 11.31 55.42 -28.89
N THR A 607 10.14 56.08 -28.84
CA THR A 607 9.71 56.82 -27.65
C THR A 607 9.43 55.90 -26.47
N MET A 608 8.79 54.74 -26.70
CA MET A 608 8.57 53.71 -25.67
C MET A 608 9.88 53.08 -25.17
N MET A 609 10.90 53.01 -26.02
CA MET A 609 12.24 52.53 -25.63
C MET A 609 13.00 53.56 -24.78
N MET A 610 12.70 54.86 -24.94
CA MET A 610 13.35 55.95 -24.19
C MET A 610 12.63 56.27 -22.86
N ASP A 611 11.29 56.19 -22.82
CA ASP A 611 10.46 56.60 -21.68
C ASP A 611 9.31 55.63 -21.40
N THR A 612 8.84 55.62 -20.14
CA THR A 612 7.63 54.88 -19.75
C THR A 612 6.36 55.62 -20.18
N VAL A 613 5.77 55.18 -21.30
CA VAL A 613 4.50 55.73 -21.81
C VAL A 613 3.31 55.12 -21.08
N LYS A 614 2.42 55.94 -20.51
CA LYS A 614 1.17 55.46 -19.89
C LYS A 614 0.23 54.86 -20.93
N SER A 615 -0.48 53.78 -20.57
CA SER A 615 -1.49 53.08 -21.40
C SER A 615 -2.47 54.05 -22.09
N SER A 616 -3.01 55.01 -21.35
CA SER A 616 -3.95 56.02 -21.86
C SER A 616 -3.36 56.98 -22.89
N GLN A 617 -2.05 57.25 -22.84
CA GLN A 617 -1.36 58.11 -23.80
C GLN A 617 -0.97 57.33 -25.05
N LEU A 618 -0.54 56.07 -24.88
CA LEU A 618 -0.25 55.14 -25.97
C LEU A 618 -1.50 54.86 -26.82
N LYS A 619 -2.65 54.65 -26.17
CA LYS A 619 -3.95 54.50 -26.83
C LYS A 619 -4.27 55.67 -27.76
N LYS A 620 -4.15 56.92 -27.29
CA LYS A 620 -4.43 58.11 -28.12
C LYS A 620 -3.57 58.17 -29.38
N TYR A 621 -2.29 57.81 -29.26
CA TYR A 621 -1.40 57.79 -30.41
C TYR A 621 -1.80 56.72 -31.43
N ILE A 622 -2.08 55.51 -30.94
CA ILE A 622 -2.41 54.39 -31.82
C ILE A 622 -3.82 54.55 -32.43
N ASP A 623 -4.81 55.08 -31.70
CA ASP A 623 -6.14 55.43 -32.23
C ASP A 623 -6.01 56.39 -33.42
N HIS A 624 -5.14 57.41 -33.29
CA HIS A 624 -4.85 58.33 -34.39
C HIS A 624 -4.18 57.63 -35.59
N LEU A 625 -3.29 56.65 -35.36
CA LEU A 625 -2.69 55.84 -36.43
C LEU A 625 -3.72 54.96 -37.15
N LEU A 626 -4.63 54.35 -36.40
CA LEU A 626 -5.71 53.52 -36.95
C LEU A 626 -6.68 54.35 -37.81
N GLU A 627 -7.00 55.58 -37.39
CA GLU A 627 -7.84 56.51 -38.16
C GLU A 627 -7.14 56.98 -39.44
N LYS A 628 -5.85 57.35 -39.34
CA LYS A 628 -5.09 57.92 -40.46
C LYS A 628 -4.63 56.87 -41.47
N PHE A 629 -4.30 55.66 -41.02
CA PHE A 629 -3.76 54.57 -41.84
C PHE A 629 -4.54 53.25 -41.66
N PRO A 630 -5.83 53.20 -42.01
CA PRO A 630 -6.69 52.05 -41.71
C PRO A 630 -6.30 50.76 -42.46
N LYS A 631 -5.50 50.86 -43.53
CA LYS A 631 -4.99 49.71 -44.31
C LYS A 631 -3.49 49.44 -44.08
N SER A 632 -2.91 50.02 -43.03
CA SER A 632 -1.51 49.80 -42.67
C SER A 632 -1.23 48.31 -42.40
N ARG A 633 -0.09 47.82 -42.86
CA ARG A 633 0.39 46.46 -42.54
C ARG A 633 0.72 46.29 -41.05
N PHE A 634 0.91 47.39 -40.32
CA PHE A 634 1.18 47.40 -38.88
C PHE A 634 -0.08 47.43 -38.02
N ARG A 635 -1.28 47.48 -38.65
CA ARG A 635 -2.56 47.59 -37.94
C ARG A 635 -2.73 46.50 -36.87
N GLU A 636 -2.35 45.26 -37.18
CA GLU A 636 -2.40 44.16 -36.22
C GLU A 636 -1.49 44.46 -35.01
N LYS A 637 -0.21 44.77 -35.25
CA LYS A 637 0.78 45.10 -34.21
C LYS A 637 0.36 46.29 -33.35
N TRP A 638 -0.29 47.28 -33.95
CA TRP A 638 -0.85 48.44 -33.24
C TRP A 638 -1.97 48.04 -32.28
N LEU A 639 -2.93 47.26 -32.77
CA LEU A 639 -4.04 46.74 -31.97
C LEU A 639 -3.54 45.80 -30.86
N GLU A 640 -2.57 44.92 -31.15
CA GLU A 640 -1.89 44.07 -30.16
C GLU A 640 -1.30 44.90 -29.03
N THR A 641 -0.59 45.98 -29.38
CA THR A 641 0.08 46.83 -28.41
C THR A 641 -0.92 47.54 -27.49
N ILE A 642 -2.02 48.08 -28.03
CA ILE A 642 -3.09 48.65 -27.19
C ILE A 642 -3.72 47.54 -26.34
N ALA A 643 -4.12 46.42 -26.94
CA ALA A 643 -4.84 45.33 -26.27
C ALA A 643 -4.04 44.79 -25.07
N TYR A 644 -2.76 44.49 -25.29
CA TYR A 644 -1.84 44.07 -24.23
C TYR A 644 -1.72 45.15 -23.14
N SER A 645 -1.47 46.42 -23.52
CA SER A 645 -1.34 47.50 -22.53
C SER A 645 -2.60 47.73 -21.70
N ALA A 646 -3.78 47.53 -22.31
CA ALA A 646 -5.09 47.69 -21.67
C ALA A 646 -5.43 46.49 -20.76
N ALA A 647 -4.92 45.30 -21.04
CA ALA A 647 -5.15 44.09 -20.24
C ALA A 647 -4.62 44.21 -18.80
N PHE A 648 -3.51 44.93 -18.61
CA PHE A 648 -2.90 45.20 -17.29
C PHE A 648 -3.50 46.40 -16.55
N ASP A 649 -4.43 47.13 -17.18
CA ASP A 649 -5.10 48.27 -16.58
C ASP A 649 -6.51 47.85 -16.12
N ASN A 650 -6.72 47.78 -14.80
CA ASN A 650 -8.00 47.36 -14.20
C ASN A 650 -9.21 48.17 -14.72
N ILE A 651 -9.00 49.38 -15.21
CA ILE A 651 -10.08 50.23 -15.76
C ILE A 651 -10.37 49.87 -17.22
N LEU A 652 -9.36 49.44 -17.98
CA LEU A 652 -9.45 49.22 -19.44
C LEU A 652 -9.60 47.75 -19.84
N GLN A 653 -9.67 46.80 -18.91
CA GLN A 653 -9.80 45.36 -19.23
C GLN A 653 -10.98 45.04 -20.18
N ASN A 654 -12.14 45.69 -20.03
CA ASN A 654 -13.26 45.47 -20.93
C ASN A 654 -12.97 45.98 -22.35
N GLU A 655 -12.18 47.05 -22.49
CA GLU A 655 -11.72 47.50 -23.80
C GLU A 655 -10.66 46.56 -24.39
N ALA A 656 -9.78 45.99 -23.56
CA ALA A 656 -8.81 44.98 -24.00
C ALA A 656 -9.52 43.79 -24.66
N VAL A 657 -10.61 43.30 -24.06
CA VAL A 657 -11.45 42.24 -24.65
C VAL A 657 -12.00 42.65 -26.02
N ASN A 658 -12.47 43.90 -26.17
CA ASN A 658 -12.94 44.39 -27.46
C ASN A 658 -11.82 44.43 -28.52
N TYR A 659 -10.61 44.88 -28.16
CA TYR A 659 -9.49 44.88 -29.09
C TYR A 659 -9.05 43.47 -29.48
N TYR A 660 -9.03 42.52 -28.55
CA TYR A 660 -8.72 41.12 -28.88
C TYR A 660 -9.78 40.50 -29.78
N ASN A 661 -11.07 40.80 -29.59
CA ASN A 661 -12.11 40.36 -30.53
C ASN A 661 -11.88 40.94 -31.93
N ILE A 662 -11.54 42.23 -32.06
CA ILE A 662 -11.19 42.84 -33.36
C ILE A 662 -9.98 42.14 -33.98
N LEU A 663 -8.94 41.85 -33.18
CA LEU A 663 -7.75 41.13 -33.66
C LEU A 663 -8.08 39.73 -34.18
N ILE A 664 -8.96 39.01 -33.48
CA ILE A 664 -9.40 37.67 -33.86
C ILE A 664 -10.21 37.72 -35.15
N ASP A 665 -11.16 38.64 -35.27
CA ASP A 665 -12.07 38.74 -36.42
C ASP A 665 -11.36 39.25 -37.69
N ASP A 666 -10.53 40.29 -37.56
CA ASP A 666 -9.89 40.93 -38.72
C ASP A 666 -8.61 40.20 -39.20
N PHE A 667 -7.99 39.38 -38.34
CA PHE A 667 -6.69 38.73 -38.61
C PHE A 667 -6.72 37.21 -38.37
N GLU A 668 -7.77 36.53 -38.84
CA GLU A 668 -7.94 35.08 -38.69
C GLU A 668 -6.75 34.25 -39.24
N TYR A 669 -6.12 34.70 -40.33
CA TYR A 669 -5.02 34.01 -41.00
C TYR A 669 -3.62 34.46 -40.52
N SER A 670 -3.54 35.28 -39.48
CA SER A 670 -2.25 35.73 -38.93
C SER A 670 -1.55 34.62 -38.16
N ALA A 671 -0.21 34.60 -38.21
CA ALA A 671 0.61 33.74 -37.36
C ALA A 671 0.44 34.04 -35.85
N HIS A 672 -0.02 35.25 -35.51
CA HIS A 672 -0.30 35.66 -34.13
C HIS A 672 -1.73 35.35 -33.69
N HIS A 673 -2.61 34.86 -34.58
CA HIS A 673 -3.99 34.53 -34.23
C HIS A 673 -4.13 33.62 -32.99
N PRO A 674 -3.30 32.56 -32.80
CA PRO A 674 -3.34 31.75 -31.58
C PRO A 674 -2.98 32.52 -30.31
N VAL A 675 -2.11 33.53 -30.42
CA VAL A 675 -1.74 34.44 -29.32
C VAL A 675 -2.97 35.25 -28.91
N HIS A 676 -3.67 35.84 -29.89
CA HIS A 676 -4.86 36.68 -29.64
C HIS A 676 -5.97 35.90 -28.96
N LEU A 677 -6.23 34.67 -29.44
CA LEU A 677 -7.17 33.75 -28.82
C LEU A 677 -6.78 33.43 -27.36
N PHE A 678 -5.49 33.13 -27.13
CA PHE A 678 -5.01 32.75 -25.80
C PHE A 678 -5.11 33.90 -24.78
N GLU A 679 -4.71 35.12 -25.17
CA GLU A 679 -4.81 36.30 -24.31
C GLU A 679 -6.26 36.68 -24.02
N LEU A 680 -7.17 36.54 -24.99
CA LEU A 680 -8.60 36.72 -24.76
C LEU A 680 -9.13 35.69 -23.75
N ALA A 681 -8.78 34.41 -23.91
CA ALA A 681 -9.22 33.34 -23.01
C ALA A 681 -8.79 33.63 -21.55
N LYS A 682 -7.53 34.02 -21.34
CA LYS A 682 -7.01 34.42 -20.02
C LYS A 682 -7.77 35.61 -19.42
N LEU A 683 -8.10 36.61 -20.23
CA LEU A 683 -8.83 37.79 -19.76
C LEU A 683 -10.25 37.48 -19.28
N ILE A 684 -10.90 36.48 -19.90
CA ILE A 684 -12.30 36.16 -19.62
C ILE A 684 -12.47 34.96 -18.69
N GLU A 685 -11.45 34.13 -18.42
CA GLU A 685 -11.60 32.87 -17.69
C GLU A 685 -12.27 33.01 -16.31
N GLY A 686 -12.00 34.11 -15.60
CA GLY A 686 -12.62 34.38 -14.28
C GLY A 686 -14.08 34.85 -14.36
N LYS A 687 -14.53 35.35 -15.52
CA LYS A 687 -15.88 35.87 -15.75
C LYS A 687 -16.76 34.90 -16.54
N GLU A 688 -16.19 34.25 -17.56
CA GLU A 688 -16.83 33.37 -18.53
C GLU A 688 -15.97 32.09 -18.74
N PRO A 689 -15.86 31.20 -17.74
CA PRO A 689 -14.92 30.06 -17.77
C PRO A 689 -15.20 29.06 -18.90
N GLU A 690 -16.48 28.83 -19.23
CA GLU A 690 -16.87 27.91 -20.32
C GLU A 690 -16.44 28.43 -21.69
N LYS A 691 -16.51 29.75 -21.91
CA LYS A 691 -16.10 30.38 -23.16
C LYS A 691 -14.58 30.40 -23.29
N ALA A 692 -13.86 30.67 -22.20
CA ALA A 692 -12.40 30.54 -22.17
C ALA A 692 -11.96 29.10 -22.50
N LEU A 693 -12.64 28.11 -21.92
CA LEU A 693 -12.37 26.69 -22.18
C LEU A 693 -12.57 26.31 -23.65
N GLU A 694 -13.61 26.81 -24.30
CA GLU A 694 -13.84 26.59 -25.74
C GLU A 694 -12.71 27.18 -26.59
N ILE A 695 -12.24 28.39 -26.24
CA ILE A 695 -11.11 29.02 -26.92
C ILE A 695 -9.82 28.22 -26.72
N TYR A 696 -9.51 27.78 -25.49
CA TYR A 696 -8.31 26.95 -25.24
C TYR A 696 -8.35 25.64 -26.04
N ARG A 697 -9.52 24.98 -26.14
CA ARG A 697 -9.68 23.79 -26.99
C ARG A 697 -9.44 24.09 -28.46
N LYS A 698 -9.97 25.21 -28.96
CA LYS A 698 -9.75 25.64 -30.35
C LYS A 698 -8.25 25.80 -30.63
N ILE A 699 -7.52 26.47 -29.73
CA ILE A 699 -6.06 26.65 -29.88
C ILE A 699 -5.34 25.30 -29.96
N ALA A 700 -5.62 24.38 -29.03
CA ALA A 700 -4.95 23.09 -28.96
C ALA A 700 -5.25 22.15 -30.15
N VAL A 701 -6.40 22.33 -30.82
CA VAL A 701 -6.82 21.50 -31.95
C VAL A 701 -6.41 22.11 -33.29
N ASP A 702 -6.70 23.39 -33.49
CA ASP A 702 -6.56 24.06 -34.79
C ASP A 702 -5.14 24.57 -35.03
N TYR A 703 -4.40 24.88 -33.94
CA TYR A 703 -3.06 25.46 -34.01
C TYR A 703 -2.01 24.66 -33.23
N PRO A 704 -1.85 23.34 -33.46
CA PRO A 704 -1.00 22.47 -32.65
C PRO A 704 0.50 22.81 -32.71
N ALA A 705 0.94 23.53 -33.76
CA ALA A 705 2.31 24.00 -33.92
C ALA A 705 2.57 25.37 -33.26
N SER A 706 1.56 26.02 -32.69
CA SER A 706 1.73 27.32 -32.02
C SER A 706 2.35 27.17 -30.62
N PRO A 707 3.11 28.17 -30.12
CA PRO A 707 3.62 28.17 -28.75
C PRO A 707 2.51 28.14 -27.69
N GLN A 708 1.28 28.58 -28.03
CA GLN A 708 0.12 28.57 -27.15
C GLN A 708 -0.57 27.21 -27.03
N ALA A 709 -0.26 26.24 -27.92
CA ALA A 709 -0.98 24.97 -27.97
C ALA A 709 -0.79 24.12 -26.71
N ALA A 710 0.43 23.97 -26.22
CA ALA A 710 0.72 23.21 -25.00
C ALA A 710 0.14 23.88 -23.74
N PRO A 711 0.32 25.20 -23.49
CA PRO A 711 -0.37 25.90 -22.41
C PRO A 711 -1.90 25.78 -22.48
N ALA A 712 -2.49 25.94 -23.66
CA ALA A 712 -3.94 25.82 -23.82
C ALA A 712 -4.43 24.40 -23.51
N LEU A 713 -3.70 23.37 -23.95
CA LEU A 713 -4.00 21.98 -23.63
C LEU A 713 -3.92 21.70 -22.13
N GLU A 714 -2.94 22.29 -21.44
CA GLU A 714 -2.80 22.20 -19.98
C GLU A 714 -3.98 22.85 -19.25
N GLU A 715 -4.42 24.06 -19.67
CA GLU A 715 -5.59 24.71 -19.07
C GLU A 715 -6.87 23.89 -19.24
N VAL A 716 -7.05 23.25 -20.40
CA VAL A 716 -8.18 22.33 -20.61
C VAL A 716 -8.08 21.12 -19.68
N ALA A 717 -6.89 20.53 -19.52
CA ALA A 717 -6.67 19.40 -18.63
C ALA A 717 -6.96 19.78 -17.16
N ARG A 718 -6.44 20.92 -16.70
CA ARG A 718 -6.63 21.47 -15.35
C ARG A 718 -8.09 21.81 -15.08
N HIS A 719 -8.83 22.31 -16.08
CA HIS A 719 -10.26 22.52 -15.95
C HIS A 719 -11.00 21.19 -15.66
N TYR A 720 -10.68 20.12 -16.37
CA TYR A 720 -11.27 18.80 -16.10
C TYR A 720 -10.86 18.26 -14.73
N GLU A 721 -9.61 18.42 -14.35
CA GLU A 721 -9.10 18.06 -13.02
C GLU A 721 -9.86 18.77 -11.89
N ASN A 722 -10.00 20.10 -11.98
CA ASN A 722 -10.73 20.92 -11.00
C ASN A 722 -12.22 20.56 -10.89
N ASN A 723 -12.80 19.98 -11.96
CA ASN A 723 -14.17 19.48 -11.99
C ASN A 723 -14.27 17.98 -11.65
N LEU A 724 -13.21 17.38 -11.10
CA LEU A 724 -13.13 15.97 -10.69
C LEU A 724 -13.33 14.96 -11.85
N LYS A 725 -13.08 15.39 -13.09
CA LYS A 725 -13.17 14.60 -14.32
C LYS A 725 -11.80 14.08 -14.74
N TYR A 726 -11.25 13.19 -13.91
CA TYR A 726 -9.85 12.77 -14.00
C TYR A 726 -9.54 11.91 -15.23
N GLN A 727 -10.51 11.18 -15.78
CA GLN A 727 -10.29 10.38 -16.99
C GLN A 727 -10.06 11.27 -18.22
N GLU A 728 -10.85 12.34 -18.36
CA GLU A 728 -10.69 13.33 -19.41
C GLU A 728 -9.40 14.12 -19.25
N ALA A 729 -9.06 14.52 -18.02
CA ALA A 729 -7.78 15.18 -17.71
C ALA A 729 -6.58 14.28 -18.09
N ASN A 730 -6.63 12.98 -17.75
CA ASN A 730 -5.58 12.01 -18.07
C ASN A 730 -5.30 11.91 -19.58
N LEU A 731 -6.36 11.83 -20.40
CA LEU A 731 -6.22 11.78 -21.87
C LEU A 731 -5.49 13.03 -22.41
N LEU A 732 -5.77 14.20 -21.85
CA LEU A 732 -5.17 15.46 -22.26
C LEU A 732 -3.72 15.59 -21.80
N TYR A 733 -3.42 15.21 -20.54
CA TYR A 733 -2.03 15.14 -20.06
C TYR A 733 -1.20 14.12 -20.86
N THR A 734 -1.77 12.97 -21.19
CA THR A 734 -1.08 11.98 -22.06
C THR A 734 -0.82 12.54 -23.46
N ARG A 735 -1.76 13.31 -24.02
CA ARG A 735 -1.54 14.00 -25.30
C ARG A 735 -0.46 15.07 -25.19
N LEU A 736 -0.43 15.82 -24.10
CA LEU A 736 0.60 16.82 -23.81
C LEU A 736 1.99 16.16 -23.74
N LEU A 737 2.11 15.07 -22.98
CA LEU A 737 3.34 14.27 -22.85
C LEU A 737 3.81 13.69 -24.18
N ASN A 738 2.90 13.31 -25.08
CA ASN A 738 3.27 12.71 -26.36
C ASN A 738 3.69 13.73 -27.41
N ASN A 739 2.98 14.85 -27.51
CA ASN A 739 3.16 15.82 -28.59
C ASN A 739 4.14 16.93 -28.24
N TYR A 740 4.28 17.23 -26.95
CA TYR A 740 5.12 18.31 -26.43
C TYR A 740 6.10 17.79 -25.37
N PHE A 741 6.57 16.54 -25.51
CA PHE A 741 7.46 15.84 -24.57
C PHE A 741 8.69 16.65 -24.13
N TYR A 742 9.13 17.59 -24.97
CA TYR A 742 10.28 18.46 -24.74
C TYR A 742 9.98 19.71 -23.90
N SER A 743 8.70 20.05 -23.71
CA SER A 743 8.32 21.28 -23.00
C SER A 743 8.35 21.10 -21.47
N ASP A 744 8.65 22.18 -20.75
CA ASP A 744 8.57 22.23 -19.29
C ASP A 744 7.18 21.84 -18.77
N ILE A 745 6.13 22.25 -19.49
CA ILE A 745 4.73 21.94 -19.18
C ILE A 745 4.49 20.42 -19.22
N ALA A 746 5.02 19.74 -20.23
CA ALA A 746 4.94 18.28 -20.30
C ALA A 746 5.75 17.62 -19.17
N GLN A 747 6.92 18.15 -18.82
CA GLN A 747 7.68 17.62 -17.69
C GLN A 747 6.95 17.79 -16.36
N GLU A 748 6.27 18.91 -16.15
CA GLU A 748 5.46 19.13 -14.95
C GLU A 748 4.22 18.22 -14.92
N ALA A 749 3.55 18.03 -16.06
CA ALA A 749 2.47 17.06 -16.19
C ALA A 749 2.94 15.62 -15.92
N LYS A 750 4.16 15.26 -16.34
CA LYS A 750 4.73 13.93 -16.09
C LYS A 750 4.89 13.65 -14.60
N LYS A 751 5.24 14.67 -13.80
CA LYS A 751 5.36 14.53 -12.33
C LYS A 751 4.02 14.26 -11.67
N LYS A 752 2.93 14.84 -12.20
CA LYS A 752 1.58 14.71 -11.64
C LYS A 752 0.78 13.52 -12.20
N ILE A 753 1.24 12.89 -13.28
CA ILE A 753 0.44 11.86 -13.97
C ILE A 753 0.14 10.63 -13.08
N GLY A 754 1.03 10.30 -12.14
CA GLY A 754 0.80 9.24 -11.16
C GLY A 754 -0.40 9.52 -10.25
N GLU A 755 -0.50 10.76 -9.73
CA GLU A 755 -1.66 11.24 -8.97
C GLU A 755 -2.94 11.20 -9.81
N ILE A 756 -2.87 11.68 -11.07
CA ILE A 756 -4.02 11.67 -11.98
C ILE A 756 -4.52 10.24 -12.24
N TYR A 757 -3.62 9.25 -12.43
CA TYR A 757 -4.03 7.86 -12.57
C TYR A 757 -4.75 7.32 -11.33
N VAL A 758 -4.30 7.67 -10.13
CA VAL A 758 -4.98 7.27 -8.88
C VAL A 758 -6.38 7.84 -8.83
N TYR A 759 -6.57 9.13 -9.12
CA TYR A 759 -7.90 9.74 -9.11
C TYR A 759 -8.80 9.30 -10.27
N ALA A 760 -8.23 8.92 -11.42
CA ALA A 760 -8.95 8.34 -12.54
C ALA A 760 -9.37 6.88 -12.30
N GLY A 761 -8.86 6.24 -11.24
CA GLY A 761 -9.11 4.82 -10.92
C GLY A 761 -8.24 3.84 -11.73
N GLU A 762 -7.21 4.33 -12.43
CA GLU A 762 -6.28 3.52 -13.22
C GLU A 762 -5.10 3.03 -12.35
N TYR A 763 -5.42 2.30 -11.28
CA TYR A 763 -4.46 1.96 -10.23
C TYR A 763 -3.25 1.14 -10.70
N ASP A 764 -3.40 0.26 -11.69
CA ASP A 764 -2.28 -0.53 -12.21
C ASP A 764 -1.21 0.34 -12.87
N LYS A 765 -1.62 1.34 -13.66
CA LYS A 765 -0.70 2.30 -14.29
C LYS A 765 -0.07 3.23 -13.26
N ALA A 766 -0.84 3.62 -12.24
CA ALA A 766 -0.32 4.40 -11.12
C ALA A 766 0.79 3.63 -10.39
N VAL A 767 0.57 2.35 -10.07
CA VAL A 767 1.57 1.49 -9.42
C VAL A 767 2.81 1.34 -10.30
N GLU A 768 2.64 0.96 -11.58
CA GLU A 768 3.77 0.78 -12.51
C GLU A 768 4.68 2.02 -12.57
N LEU A 769 4.08 3.21 -12.65
CA LEU A 769 4.83 4.46 -12.70
C LEU A 769 5.43 4.87 -11.35
N LEU A 770 4.64 4.79 -10.27
CA LEU A 770 5.04 5.31 -8.96
C LEU A 770 6.01 4.36 -8.25
N GLU A 771 5.94 3.05 -8.47
CA GLU A 771 6.88 2.11 -7.86
C GLU A 771 8.31 2.36 -8.30
N ASP A 772 8.54 2.58 -9.60
CA ASP A 772 9.86 2.92 -10.14
C ASP A 772 10.40 4.19 -9.47
N GLN A 773 9.55 5.20 -9.31
CA GLN A 773 9.91 6.48 -8.69
C GLN A 773 10.13 6.39 -7.18
N VAL A 774 9.55 5.39 -6.52
CA VAL A 774 9.66 5.15 -5.07
C VAL A 774 10.78 4.15 -4.74
N ASN A 775 11.26 3.38 -5.72
CA ASN A 775 12.26 2.34 -5.50
C ASN A 775 13.67 2.94 -5.35
N SER A 776 13.99 3.41 -4.15
CA SER A 776 15.36 3.78 -3.78
C SER A 776 15.89 2.90 -2.64
N PRO A 777 17.14 2.43 -2.72
CA PRO A 777 17.78 1.69 -1.63
C PRO A 777 17.91 2.49 -0.33
N PHE A 778 17.79 3.82 -0.40
CA PHE A 778 17.86 4.70 0.77
C PHE A 778 16.50 4.98 1.41
N ILE A 779 15.40 4.59 0.77
CA ILE A 779 14.04 4.97 1.21
C ILE A 779 13.65 4.39 2.58
N SER A 780 14.25 3.27 2.96
CA SER A 780 14.07 2.66 4.27
C SER A 780 14.83 3.39 5.37
N ASP A 781 15.79 4.24 5.01
CA ASP A 781 16.57 5.03 5.96
C ASP A 781 15.98 6.44 6.11
N TYR A 782 15.44 6.71 7.30
CA TYR A 782 14.80 7.99 7.62
C TYR A 782 15.70 9.20 7.35
N LEU A 783 16.98 9.11 7.71
CA LEU A 783 17.90 10.26 7.66
C LEU A 783 18.33 10.54 6.23
N LEU A 784 18.72 9.50 5.48
CA LEU A 784 19.10 9.64 4.08
C LEU A 784 17.92 10.10 3.24
N THR A 785 16.72 9.57 3.48
CA THR A 785 15.53 9.98 2.75
C THR A 785 15.21 11.45 2.97
N ARG A 786 15.30 11.91 4.23
CA ARG A 786 15.09 13.33 4.56
C ARG A 786 16.13 14.27 3.93
N GLU A 787 17.37 13.83 3.82
CA GLU A 787 18.47 14.68 3.32
C GLU A 787 18.60 14.69 1.79
N PHE A 788 18.18 13.61 1.11
CA PHE A 788 18.42 13.45 -0.33
C PHE A 788 17.19 13.39 -1.21
N MET A 789 16.02 13.02 -0.67
CA MET A 789 14.87 12.79 -1.52
C MET A 789 14.05 14.06 -1.75
N PRO A 790 13.58 14.32 -2.98
CA PRO A 790 12.74 15.46 -3.29
C PRO A 790 11.40 15.37 -2.56
N GLU A 791 10.78 16.51 -2.24
CA GLU A 791 9.46 16.53 -1.59
C GLU A 791 8.40 15.74 -2.37
N ALA A 792 8.50 15.76 -3.70
CA ALA A 792 7.65 14.98 -4.61
C ALA A 792 7.71 13.46 -4.38
N LEU A 793 8.80 12.92 -3.82
CA LEU A 793 8.87 11.50 -3.46
C LEU A 793 7.83 11.16 -2.38
N PHE A 794 7.61 12.04 -1.41
CA PHE A 794 6.63 11.79 -0.35
C PHE A 794 5.22 11.72 -0.92
N ASP A 795 4.90 12.61 -1.86
CA ASP A 795 3.62 12.61 -2.57
C ASP A 795 3.47 11.31 -3.36
N ASN A 796 4.52 10.87 -4.05
CA ASN A 796 4.54 9.59 -4.77
C ASN A 796 4.31 8.38 -3.84
N ILE A 797 4.92 8.35 -2.65
CA ILE A 797 4.68 7.28 -1.66
C ILE A 797 3.21 7.26 -1.23
N TYR A 798 2.62 8.44 -0.98
CA TYR A 798 1.21 8.54 -0.61
C TYR A 798 0.30 8.05 -1.74
N PHE A 799 0.52 8.52 -2.98
CA PHE A 799 -0.28 8.10 -4.13
C PHE A 799 -0.08 6.63 -4.47
N LEU A 800 1.13 6.08 -4.28
CA LEU A 800 1.38 4.65 -4.43
C LEU A 800 0.61 3.84 -3.38
N ALA A 801 0.61 4.28 -2.12
CA ALA A 801 -0.18 3.63 -1.07
C ALA A 801 -1.68 3.65 -1.39
N LYS A 802 -2.17 4.79 -1.90
CA LYS A 802 -3.56 4.96 -2.33
C LYS A 802 -3.91 4.08 -3.53
N ALA A 803 -2.99 3.94 -4.50
CA ALA A 803 -3.15 3.04 -5.64
C ALA A 803 -3.29 1.58 -5.18
N TYR A 804 -2.42 1.13 -4.27
CA TYR A 804 -2.52 -0.20 -3.66
C TYR A 804 -3.82 -0.38 -2.86
N GLY A 805 -4.28 0.66 -2.16
CA GLY A 805 -5.58 0.67 -1.48
C GLY A 805 -6.74 0.47 -2.47
N GLY A 806 -6.72 1.19 -3.59
CA GLY A 806 -7.70 1.05 -4.68
C GLY A 806 -7.72 -0.33 -5.35
N LYS A 807 -6.57 -1.01 -5.39
CA LYS A 807 -6.45 -2.41 -5.83
C LYS A 807 -6.95 -3.44 -4.81
N ASN A 808 -7.38 -3.00 -3.62
CA ASN A 808 -7.71 -3.86 -2.46
C ASN A 808 -6.51 -4.67 -1.93
N GLU A 809 -5.29 -4.19 -2.13
CA GLU A 809 -4.06 -4.80 -1.61
C GLU A 809 -3.67 -4.15 -0.28
N ALA A 810 -4.53 -4.32 0.73
CA ALA A 810 -4.43 -3.66 2.04
C ALA A 810 -3.05 -3.79 2.72
N PRO A 811 -2.34 -4.94 2.71
CA PRO A 811 -1.02 -5.04 3.32
C PRO A 811 0.02 -4.10 2.68
N LEU A 812 0.01 -3.96 1.36
CA LEU A 812 0.93 -3.08 0.64
C LEU A 812 0.55 -1.61 0.84
N ALA A 813 -0.75 -1.29 0.79
CA ALA A 813 -1.23 0.04 1.12
C ALA A 813 -0.77 0.47 2.53
N ILE A 814 -0.97 -0.38 3.54
CA ILE A 814 -0.53 -0.14 4.92
C ILE A 814 1.00 0.02 5.00
N LYS A 815 1.78 -0.81 4.29
CA LYS A 815 3.24 -0.70 4.22
C LYS A 815 3.66 0.70 3.75
N TYR A 816 3.13 1.16 2.61
CA TYR A 816 3.52 2.45 2.03
C TYR A 816 2.96 3.64 2.82
N TYR A 817 1.75 3.56 3.38
CA TYR A 817 1.22 4.58 4.29
C TYR A 817 2.06 4.70 5.57
N LYS A 818 2.49 3.59 6.17
CA LYS A 818 3.41 3.62 7.33
C LYS A 818 4.79 4.14 6.92
N MET A 819 5.26 3.82 5.72
CA MET A 819 6.50 4.38 5.18
C MET A 819 6.37 5.91 5.05
N TYR A 820 5.27 6.42 4.51
CA TYR A 820 4.99 7.86 4.47
C TYR A 820 5.05 8.49 5.87
N LEU A 821 4.36 7.92 6.85
CA LEU A 821 4.35 8.44 8.23
C LEU A 821 5.71 8.38 8.93
N ASN A 822 6.54 7.40 8.59
CA ASN A 822 7.88 7.25 9.17
C ASN A 822 8.87 8.25 8.60
N VAL A 823 8.74 8.57 7.32
CA VAL A 823 9.74 9.33 6.56
C VAL A 823 9.37 10.81 6.43
N ALA A 824 8.07 11.13 6.41
CA ALA A 824 7.62 12.50 6.22
C ALA A 824 7.73 13.36 7.51
N VAL A 825 8.26 14.57 7.35
CA VAL A 825 7.95 15.75 8.21
C VAL A 825 6.42 15.98 8.13
N PRO A 826 5.72 16.63 9.09
CA PRO A 826 4.26 16.83 9.00
C PRO A 826 3.85 17.45 7.65
N GLY A 827 3.45 16.60 6.71
CA GLY A 827 3.24 16.94 5.30
C GLY A 827 1.77 17.17 4.98
N LEU A 828 1.51 17.66 3.77
CA LEU A 828 0.17 17.97 3.23
C LEU A 828 -0.83 16.81 3.39
N TYR A 829 -0.35 15.57 3.22
CA TYR A 829 -1.19 14.36 3.25
C TYR A 829 -1.16 13.61 4.58
N ARG A 830 -0.50 14.12 5.63
CA ARG A 830 -0.41 13.42 6.92
C ARG A 830 -1.78 12.99 7.46
N ASP A 831 -2.73 13.92 7.52
CA ASP A 831 -4.08 13.64 8.02
C ASP A 831 -4.88 12.73 7.05
N HIS A 832 -4.63 12.83 5.75
CA HIS A 832 -5.20 11.92 4.74
C HIS A 832 -4.71 10.49 4.97
N VAL A 833 -3.42 10.30 5.22
CA VAL A 833 -2.82 8.98 5.50
C VAL A 833 -3.40 8.38 6.79
N TYR A 834 -3.56 9.18 7.84
CA TYR A 834 -4.22 8.70 9.07
C TYR A 834 -5.68 8.31 8.83
N PHE A 835 -6.39 9.07 8.01
CA PHE A 835 -7.76 8.76 7.65
C PHE A 835 -7.86 7.47 6.83
N ASP A 836 -7.07 7.35 5.76
CA ASP A 836 -7.02 6.18 4.88
C ASP A 836 -6.64 4.91 5.65
N LEU A 837 -5.63 5.00 6.54
CA LEU A 837 -5.29 3.89 7.45
C LEU A 837 -6.46 3.57 8.39
N GLY A 838 -7.10 4.58 8.98
CA GLY A 838 -8.27 4.42 9.83
C GLY A 838 -9.41 3.67 9.11
N GLU A 839 -9.71 4.03 7.86
CA GLU A 839 -10.71 3.36 7.04
C GLU A 839 -10.29 1.91 6.68
N LEU A 840 -9.04 1.68 6.30
CA LEU A 840 -8.52 0.33 6.03
C LEU A 840 -8.69 -0.59 7.25
N PHE A 841 -8.35 -0.11 8.45
CA PHE A 841 -8.51 -0.88 9.68
C PHE A 841 -9.98 -1.01 10.11
N PHE A 842 -10.81 0.00 9.88
CA PHE A 842 -12.26 -0.06 10.11
C PHE A 842 -12.91 -1.15 9.25
N ASN A 843 -12.62 -1.15 7.95
CA ASN A 843 -13.12 -2.15 6.99
C ASN A 843 -12.61 -3.57 7.29
N SER A 844 -11.46 -3.68 7.94
CA SER A 844 -10.89 -4.94 8.41
C SER A 844 -11.42 -5.38 9.80
N ASN A 845 -12.43 -4.68 10.35
CA ASN A 845 -12.99 -4.89 11.70
C ASN A 845 -11.97 -4.75 12.85
N GLN A 846 -10.83 -4.08 12.61
CA GLN A 846 -9.79 -3.80 13.60
C GLN A 846 -10.05 -2.45 14.28
N TYR A 847 -11.23 -2.33 14.88
CA TYR A 847 -11.80 -1.07 15.32
C TYR A 847 -10.93 -0.26 16.29
N ASN A 848 -10.22 -0.91 17.22
CA ASN A 848 -9.41 -0.16 18.16
C ASN A 848 -8.21 0.54 17.48
N ILE A 849 -7.61 -0.10 16.46
CA ILE A 849 -6.51 0.48 15.68
C ILE A 849 -7.04 1.63 14.82
N ALA A 850 -8.23 1.44 14.21
CA ALA A 850 -8.88 2.49 13.44
C ALA A 850 -9.13 3.75 14.28
N VAL A 851 -9.60 3.59 15.53
CA VAL A 851 -9.80 4.70 16.48
C VAL A 851 -8.51 5.47 16.76
N ASP A 852 -7.36 4.78 16.90
CA ASP A 852 -6.08 5.42 17.20
C ASP A 852 -5.57 6.26 16.01
N TYR A 853 -5.72 5.76 14.79
CA TYR A 853 -5.42 6.54 13.59
C TYR A 853 -6.38 7.72 13.40
N PHE A 854 -7.69 7.51 13.59
CA PHE A 854 -8.67 8.60 13.56
C PHE A 854 -8.41 9.67 14.63
N ASN A 855 -7.90 9.28 15.81
CA ASN A 855 -7.49 10.19 16.88
C ASN A 855 -6.27 11.04 16.51
N SER A 856 -5.42 10.57 15.59
CA SER A 856 -4.16 11.20 15.19
C SER A 856 -4.32 12.33 14.17
N ILE A 857 -5.53 12.49 13.62
CA ILE A 857 -5.91 13.55 12.67
C ILE A 857 -6.02 14.90 13.39
N SER A 858 -5.39 15.94 12.81
CA SER A 858 -5.41 17.30 13.37
C SER A 858 -6.80 17.93 13.34
N ARG A 859 -7.08 18.84 14.29
CA ARG A 859 -8.28 19.70 14.26
C ARG A 859 -8.23 20.76 13.16
N ASP A 860 -7.04 21.07 12.65
CA ASP A 860 -6.86 22.06 11.58
C ASP A 860 -7.47 21.59 10.25
N ASN A 861 -7.55 20.26 10.04
CA ASN A 861 -8.26 19.66 8.91
C ASN A 861 -9.70 19.32 9.31
N GLU A 862 -10.58 20.34 9.34
CA GLU A 862 -11.96 20.23 9.84
C GLU A 862 -12.76 19.10 9.15
N THR A 863 -12.56 18.90 7.85
CA THR A 863 -13.26 17.89 7.05
C THR A 863 -12.90 16.48 7.49
N LEU A 864 -11.61 16.12 7.46
CA LEU A 864 -11.16 14.77 7.85
C LEU A 864 -11.35 14.54 9.34
N PHE A 865 -11.16 15.57 10.17
CA PHE A 865 -11.42 15.48 11.61
C PHE A 865 -12.89 15.16 11.89
N THR A 866 -13.82 15.81 11.19
CA THR A 866 -15.25 15.54 11.36
C THR A 866 -15.60 14.11 10.92
N GLN A 867 -15.10 13.68 9.76
CA GLN A 867 -15.33 12.33 9.25
C GLN A 867 -14.75 11.26 10.18
N SER A 868 -13.53 11.47 10.68
CA SER A 868 -12.87 10.53 11.59
C SER A 868 -13.63 10.37 12.92
N ARG A 869 -14.15 11.47 13.48
CA ARG A 869 -14.97 11.44 14.69
C ARG A 869 -16.30 10.72 14.47
N LEU A 870 -16.89 10.82 13.28
CA LEU A 870 -18.10 10.04 12.94
C LEU A 870 -17.80 8.54 12.90
N TYR A 871 -16.73 8.13 12.22
CA TYR A 871 -16.27 6.74 12.23
C TYR A 871 -15.98 6.24 13.65
N MET A 872 -15.30 7.04 14.48
CA MET A 872 -15.05 6.68 15.88
C MET A 872 -16.34 6.50 16.69
N ALA A 873 -17.32 7.40 16.52
CA ALA A 873 -18.58 7.29 17.23
C ALA A 873 -19.36 6.03 16.80
N GLU A 874 -19.31 5.70 15.51
CA GLU A 874 -19.86 4.46 14.96
C GLU A 874 -19.14 3.23 15.51
N ILE A 875 -17.80 3.23 15.55
CA ILE A 875 -17.00 2.18 16.17
C ILE A 875 -17.40 1.96 17.63
N TYR A 876 -17.51 3.02 18.42
CA TYR A 876 -17.93 2.90 19.82
C TYR A 876 -19.36 2.39 19.94
N PHE A 877 -20.23 2.71 18.98
CA PHE A 877 -21.59 2.18 18.94
C PHE A 877 -21.62 0.68 18.61
N ILE A 878 -20.81 0.23 17.64
CA ILE A 878 -20.65 -1.20 17.28
C ILE A 878 -20.10 -2.00 18.47
N ASN A 879 -19.12 -1.43 19.18
CA ASN A 879 -18.52 -2.05 20.36
C ASN A 879 -19.37 -1.92 21.64
N GLU A 880 -20.61 -1.40 21.53
CA GLU A 880 -21.54 -1.15 22.63
C GLU A 880 -21.00 -0.21 23.74
N ASP A 881 -19.92 0.53 23.48
CA ASP A 881 -19.38 1.56 24.37
C ASP A 881 -20.16 2.88 24.16
N TYR A 882 -21.45 2.81 24.45
CA TYR A 882 -22.41 3.89 24.18
C TYR A 882 -22.06 5.19 24.91
N LYS A 883 -21.35 5.11 26.03
CA LYS A 883 -20.91 6.29 26.77
C LYS A 883 -19.86 7.06 25.97
N LYS A 884 -18.81 6.38 25.48
CA LYS A 884 -17.81 7.03 24.60
C LYS A 884 -18.43 7.53 23.30
N ALA A 885 -19.35 6.76 22.70
CA ALA A 885 -20.07 7.21 21.51
C ALA A 885 -20.81 8.55 21.78
N ALA A 886 -21.52 8.65 22.91
CA ALA A 886 -22.21 9.88 23.30
C ALA A 886 -21.25 11.06 23.53
N ASP A 887 -20.07 10.81 24.11
CA ASP A 887 -19.05 11.84 24.33
C ASP A 887 -18.48 12.36 22.99
N VAL A 888 -18.21 11.45 22.03
CA VAL A 888 -17.74 11.84 20.69
C VAL A 888 -18.81 12.65 19.95
N TYR A 889 -20.07 12.22 19.94
CA TYR A 889 -21.15 13.01 19.35
C TYR A 889 -21.31 14.37 20.02
N ASN A 890 -21.11 14.47 21.33
CA ASN A 890 -21.12 15.75 22.03
C ASN A 890 -20.04 16.71 21.50
N SER A 891 -18.84 16.20 21.25
CA SER A 891 -17.75 17.00 20.66
C SER A 891 -18.07 17.45 19.24
N LEU A 892 -18.67 16.56 18.43
CA LEU A 892 -19.09 16.86 17.05
C LEU A 892 -20.15 17.96 16.96
N LYS A 893 -21.04 18.08 17.95
CA LYS A 893 -22.06 19.15 17.99
C LYS A 893 -21.46 20.56 17.95
N GLN A 894 -20.26 20.73 18.48
CA GLN A 894 -19.57 22.03 18.55
C GLN A 894 -18.86 22.37 17.22
N VAL A 895 -18.49 21.36 16.45
CA VAL A 895 -17.68 21.50 15.22
C VAL A 895 -18.57 21.54 13.97
N VAL A 896 -19.51 20.61 13.85
CA VAL A 896 -20.35 20.51 12.64
C VAL A 896 -21.42 21.58 12.65
N THR A 897 -21.30 22.65 11.85
CA THR A 897 -22.30 23.74 11.81
C THR A 897 -23.40 23.54 10.77
N ASP A 898 -23.26 22.55 9.89
CA ASP A 898 -24.23 22.24 8.82
C ASP A 898 -25.64 21.92 9.38
N PRO A 899 -26.65 22.76 9.09
CA PRO A 899 -28.02 22.58 9.58
C PRO A 899 -28.67 21.25 9.16
N GLN A 900 -28.26 20.65 8.03
CA GLN A 900 -28.83 19.39 7.55
C GLN A 900 -28.31 18.18 8.33
N LYS A 901 -27.05 18.24 8.80
CA LYS A 901 -26.39 17.14 9.54
C LYS A 901 -26.61 17.20 11.05
N GLN A 902 -26.91 18.39 11.58
CA GLN A 902 -27.13 18.63 13.00
C GLN A 902 -28.19 17.73 13.66
N PRO A 903 -29.38 17.47 13.07
CA PRO A 903 -30.36 16.57 13.66
C PRO A 903 -29.83 15.15 13.88
N ASP A 904 -29.05 14.60 12.93
CA ASP A 904 -28.49 13.25 13.02
C ASP A 904 -27.49 13.12 14.17
N ILE A 905 -26.57 14.08 14.32
CA ILE A 905 -25.58 14.10 15.40
C ILE A 905 -26.26 14.17 16.78
N TYR A 906 -27.26 15.05 16.93
CA TYR A 906 -28.01 15.15 18.19
C TYR A 906 -28.81 13.87 18.45
N GLY A 907 -29.48 13.32 17.44
CA GLY A 907 -30.27 12.10 17.54
C GLY A 907 -29.43 10.91 17.97
N LYS A 908 -28.30 10.68 17.30
CA LYS A 908 -27.36 9.60 17.63
C LYS A 908 -26.76 9.72 19.03
N GLN A 909 -26.44 10.95 19.48
CA GLN A 909 -26.02 11.15 20.87
C GLN A 909 -27.12 10.74 21.86
N ILE A 910 -28.36 11.19 21.65
CA ILE A 910 -29.48 10.87 22.53
C ILE A 910 -29.68 9.35 22.61
N ILE A 911 -29.64 8.67 21.46
CA ILE A 911 -29.77 7.21 21.39
C ILE A 911 -28.64 6.53 22.16
N ALA A 912 -27.39 6.99 21.97
CA ALA A 912 -26.24 6.48 22.72
C ALA A 912 -26.42 6.69 24.24
N LEU A 913 -26.87 7.86 24.68
CA LEU A 913 -27.16 8.11 26.11
C LEU A 913 -28.25 7.19 26.66
N LEU A 914 -29.32 6.93 25.91
CA LEU A 914 -30.38 6.01 26.32
C LEU A 914 -29.87 4.57 26.46
N ARG A 915 -29.05 4.11 25.51
CA ARG A 915 -28.44 2.77 25.55
C ARG A 915 -27.37 2.63 26.62
N ALA A 916 -26.65 3.71 26.94
CA ALA A 916 -25.74 3.79 28.09
C ALA A 916 -26.48 3.80 29.45
N GLY A 917 -27.81 3.96 29.45
CA GLY A 917 -28.62 4.03 30.66
C GLY A 917 -28.64 5.40 31.35
N GLU A 918 -28.12 6.44 30.70
CA GLU A 918 -28.07 7.82 31.19
C GLU A 918 -29.41 8.55 30.94
N GLU A 919 -30.51 7.99 31.47
CA GLU A 919 -31.89 8.42 31.20
C GLU A 919 -32.13 9.92 31.47
N LYS A 920 -31.57 10.46 32.56
CA LYS A 920 -31.76 11.87 32.93
C LYS A 920 -31.11 12.81 31.91
N SER A 921 -29.89 12.48 31.50
CA SER A 921 -29.12 13.23 30.51
C SER A 921 -29.80 13.18 29.15
N ALA A 922 -30.23 11.98 28.72
CA ALA A 922 -31.00 11.81 27.49
C ALA A 922 -32.31 12.61 27.52
N GLY A 923 -33.05 12.59 28.62
CA GLY A 923 -34.31 13.35 28.77
C GLY A 923 -34.12 14.86 28.66
N SER A 924 -33.01 15.40 29.16
CA SER A 924 -32.64 16.82 28.97
C SER A 924 -32.35 17.12 27.50
N GLN A 925 -31.52 16.28 26.86
CA GLN A 925 -31.12 16.43 25.46
C GLN A 925 -32.29 16.27 24.48
N ILE A 926 -33.28 15.43 24.78
CA ILE A 926 -34.52 15.31 23.97
C ILE A 926 -35.33 16.60 24.01
N LYS A 927 -35.44 17.26 25.18
CA LYS A 927 -36.15 18.55 25.28
C LYS A 927 -35.46 19.63 24.46
N GLU A 928 -34.12 19.65 24.52
CA GLU A 928 -33.30 20.55 23.71
C GLU A 928 -33.49 20.27 22.21
N PHE A 929 -33.43 19.00 21.80
CA PHE A 929 -33.63 18.58 20.42
C PHE A 929 -34.97 19.07 19.86
N LYS A 930 -36.08 18.86 20.59
CA LYS A 930 -37.42 19.29 20.15
C LYS A 930 -37.56 20.81 20.08
N LYS A 931 -36.83 21.55 20.93
CA LYS A 931 -36.81 23.02 20.89
C LYS A 931 -36.03 23.54 19.68
N LYS A 932 -34.93 22.88 19.34
CA LYS A 932 -34.00 23.30 18.28
C LYS A 932 -34.44 22.86 16.88
N PHE A 933 -35.01 21.66 16.76
CA PHE A 933 -35.41 21.06 15.49
C PHE A 933 -36.91 20.77 15.50
N SER A 934 -37.66 21.47 14.64
CA SER A 934 -39.10 21.23 14.46
C SER A 934 -39.34 20.15 13.40
N ASN A 935 -40.48 19.46 13.49
CA ASN A 935 -40.96 18.45 12.54
C ASN A 935 -40.07 17.20 12.35
N GLN A 936 -39.29 16.81 13.37
CA GLN A 936 -38.45 15.60 13.37
C GLN A 936 -39.17 14.37 13.96
N ASN A 937 -40.37 14.07 13.42
CA ASN A 937 -41.27 13.06 14.01
C ASN A 937 -40.65 11.66 14.09
N ASP A 938 -39.79 11.27 13.15
CA ASP A 938 -39.14 9.96 13.16
C ASP A 938 -38.07 9.84 14.25
N TYR A 939 -37.24 10.87 14.47
CA TYR A 939 -36.32 10.89 15.60
C TYR A 939 -37.07 10.87 16.94
N GLU A 940 -38.16 11.64 17.05
CA GLU A 940 -38.98 11.62 18.26
C GLU A 940 -39.58 10.24 18.53
N ALA A 941 -40.06 9.54 17.50
CA ALA A 941 -40.54 8.17 17.61
C ALA A 941 -39.42 7.20 18.02
N GLN A 942 -38.23 7.36 17.44
CA GLN A 942 -37.06 6.56 17.77
C GLN A 942 -36.65 6.72 19.24
N PHE A 943 -36.63 7.94 19.78
CA PHE A 943 -36.30 8.16 21.20
C PHE A 943 -37.29 7.46 22.13
N VAL A 944 -38.59 7.51 21.81
CA VAL A 944 -39.64 6.82 22.57
C VAL A 944 -39.49 5.30 22.46
N LEU A 945 -39.16 4.79 21.28
CA LEU A 945 -38.87 3.37 21.05
C LEU A 945 -37.67 2.91 21.90
N GLU A 946 -36.57 3.66 21.89
CA GLU A 946 -35.35 3.34 22.66
C GLU A 946 -35.61 3.40 24.18
N TYR A 947 -36.44 4.32 24.68
CA TYR A 947 -36.94 4.26 26.06
C TYR A 947 -37.68 2.94 26.35
N GLY A 948 -38.58 2.52 25.45
CA GLY A 948 -39.28 1.24 25.59
C GLY A 948 -38.32 0.06 25.67
N LYS A 949 -37.31 0.01 24.80
CA LYS A 949 -36.25 -1.02 24.82
C LYS A 949 -35.45 -0.98 26.12
N TYR A 950 -35.03 0.20 26.57
CA TYR A 950 -34.31 0.41 27.83
C TYR A 950 -35.11 -0.14 29.03
N TYR A 951 -36.39 0.22 29.16
CA TYR A 951 -37.23 -0.26 30.26
C TYR A 951 -37.47 -1.76 30.20
N ARG A 952 -37.61 -2.34 29.00
CA ARG A 952 -37.73 -3.79 28.80
C ARG A 952 -36.46 -4.52 29.25
N ALA A 953 -35.27 -4.03 28.87
CA ALA A 953 -33.99 -4.60 29.28
C ALA A 953 -33.82 -4.59 30.81
N ASN A 954 -34.31 -3.53 31.47
CA ASN A 954 -34.34 -3.40 32.92
C ASN A 954 -35.51 -4.16 33.60
N LYS A 955 -36.21 -5.04 32.86
CA LYS A 955 -37.35 -5.85 33.34
C LYS A 955 -38.54 -5.04 33.87
N LYS A 956 -38.61 -3.73 33.56
CA LYS A 956 -39.72 -2.84 33.90
C LYS A 956 -40.76 -2.86 32.79
N TYR A 957 -41.40 -4.02 32.63
CA TYR A 957 -42.21 -4.32 31.45
C TYR A 957 -43.44 -3.41 31.28
N ASP A 958 -44.07 -2.96 32.37
CA ASP A 958 -45.22 -2.04 32.28
C ASP A 958 -44.83 -0.68 31.66
N GLN A 959 -43.66 -0.16 32.02
CA GLN A 959 -43.13 1.07 31.42
C GLN A 959 -42.75 0.84 29.96
N ALA A 960 -42.13 -0.29 29.63
CA ALA A 960 -41.81 -0.65 28.25
C ALA A 960 -43.08 -0.69 27.38
N ILE A 961 -44.13 -1.37 27.86
CA ILE A 961 -45.44 -1.45 27.19
C ILE A 961 -46.03 -0.04 27.00
N LYS A 962 -45.93 0.85 27.98
CA LYS A 962 -46.38 2.24 27.87
C LYS A 962 -45.70 2.96 26.71
N PHE A 963 -44.37 2.90 26.63
CA PHE A 963 -43.60 3.59 25.59
C PHE A 963 -43.82 2.99 24.20
N PHE A 964 -43.86 1.67 24.04
CA PHE A 964 -44.17 1.06 22.74
C PHE A 964 -45.57 1.43 22.25
N ASN A 965 -46.57 1.47 23.16
CA ASN A 965 -47.91 1.96 22.82
C ASN A 965 -47.93 3.46 22.48
N GLU A 966 -47.04 4.27 23.05
CA GLU A 966 -46.91 5.68 22.70
C GLU A 966 -46.44 5.84 21.25
N VAL A 967 -45.42 5.07 20.82
CA VAL A 967 -45.00 5.03 19.40
C VAL A 967 -46.18 4.71 18.51
N LYS A 968 -46.88 3.61 18.81
CA LYS A 968 -48.05 3.14 18.06
C LYS A 968 -49.21 4.14 18.00
N LYS A 969 -49.44 4.92 19.06
CA LYS A 969 -50.59 5.84 19.12
C LYS A 969 -50.27 7.19 18.50
N LYS A 970 -49.09 7.74 18.79
CA LYS A 970 -48.72 9.12 18.48
C LYS A 970 -47.91 9.24 17.17
N TYR A 971 -47.11 8.23 16.84
CA TYR A 971 -46.20 8.25 15.69
C TYR A 971 -46.52 7.13 14.69
N LYS A 972 -47.81 6.99 14.35
CA LYS A 972 -48.34 5.89 13.51
C LYS A 972 -47.70 5.77 12.12
N SER A 973 -47.32 6.90 11.53
CA SER A 973 -46.70 6.95 10.20
C SER A 973 -45.18 6.86 10.23
N SER A 974 -44.59 6.68 11.41
CA SER A 974 -43.14 6.64 11.57
C SER A 974 -42.56 5.32 11.07
N SER A 975 -41.32 5.37 10.59
CA SER A 975 -40.49 4.21 10.26
C SER A 975 -40.23 3.26 11.44
N TYR A 976 -40.55 3.65 12.68
CA TYR A 976 -40.34 2.86 13.90
C TYR A 976 -41.62 2.22 14.48
N ALA A 977 -42.76 2.37 13.82
CA ALA A 977 -44.04 1.85 14.31
C ALA A 977 -44.08 0.30 14.34
N ASP A 978 -43.46 -0.33 13.35
CA ASP A 978 -43.30 -1.78 13.23
C ASP A 978 -42.36 -2.35 14.30
N ASP A 979 -41.21 -1.71 14.53
CA ASP A 979 -40.29 -2.01 15.63
C ASP A 979 -41.03 -1.99 16.97
N ALA A 980 -41.82 -0.94 17.23
CA ALA A 980 -42.56 -0.81 18.48
C ALA A 980 -43.56 -1.96 18.68
N ASP A 981 -44.31 -2.34 17.64
CA ASP A 981 -45.24 -3.49 17.70
C ASP A 981 -44.48 -4.81 17.91
N TYR A 982 -43.34 -5.00 17.26
CA TYR A 982 -42.51 -6.20 17.44
C TYR A 982 -41.99 -6.31 18.88
N PHE A 983 -41.36 -5.27 19.42
CA PHE A 983 -40.85 -5.28 20.80
C PHE A 983 -41.97 -5.35 21.85
N LEU A 984 -43.16 -4.79 21.55
CA LEU A 984 -44.35 -4.97 22.38
C LEU A 984 -44.80 -6.44 22.41
N ALA A 985 -44.86 -7.12 21.27
CA ALA A 985 -45.18 -8.53 21.19
C ALA A 985 -44.17 -9.40 21.95
N LEU A 986 -42.85 -9.14 21.78
CA LEU A 986 -41.82 -9.84 22.54
C LEU A 986 -41.96 -9.64 24.05
N THR A 987 -42.35 -8.43 24.47
CA THR A 987 -42.60 -8.12 25.89
C THR A 987 -43.79 -8.92 26.42
N TYR A 988 -44.87 -9.03 25.65
CA TYR A 988 -46.01 -9.89 26.02
C TYR A 988 -45.64 -11.37 26.08
N LEU A 989 -44.83 -11.87 25.13
CA LEU A 989 -44.33 -13.25 25.18
C LEU A 989 -43.50 -13.50 26.45
N THR A 990 -42.64 -12.56 26.85
CA THR A 990 -41.86 -12.67 28.10
C THR A 990 -42.75 -12.72 29.35
N LEU A 991 -43.91 -12.06 29.31
CA LEU A 991 -44.90 -12.06 30.38
C LEU A 991 -45.90 -13.24 30.30
N ASN A 992 -45.70 -14.20 29.39
CA ASN A 992 -46.65 -15.29 29.07
C ASN A 992 -48.05 -14.81 28.66
N ARG A 993 -48.17 -13.57 28.18
CA ARG A 993 -49.39 -12.97 27.62
C ARG A 993 -49.52 -13.33 26.14
N ASN A 994 -49.71 -14.63 25.90
CA ASN A 994 -49.61 -15.24 24.57
C ASN A 994 -50.71 -14.75 23.61
N GLU A 995 -51.91 -14.46 24.10
CA GLU A 995 -53.03 -13.97 23.28
C GLU A 995 -52.75 -12.57 22.72
N GLU A 996 -52.25 -11.66 23.55
CA GLU A 996 -51.88 -10.31 23.12
C GLU A 996 -50.70 -10.32 22.15
N ALA A 997 -49.69 -11.16 22.41
CA ALA A 997 -48.57 -11.36 21.51
C ALA A 997 -49.02 -11.94 20.16
N TYR A 998 -49.88 -12.96 20.18
CA TYR A 998 -50.44 -13.59 18.98
C TYR A 998 -51.18 -12.57 18.12
N LYS A 999 -52.05 -11.74 18.73
CA LYS A 999 -52.81 -10.71 18.00
C LYS A 999 -51.91 -9.72 17.26
N ILE A 1000 -50.78 -9.36 17.84
CA ILE A 1000 -49.80 -8.46 17.19
C ILE A 1000 -49.04 -9.20 16.09
N LEU A 1001 -48.46 -10.36 16.40
CA LEU A 1001 -47.59 -11.11 15.49
C LEU A 1001 -48.34 -11.65 14.27
N SER A 1002 -49.56 -12.18 14.44
CA SER A 1002 -50.39 -12.68 13.32
C SER A 1002 -50.85 -11.57 12.38
N GLY A 1003 -51.06 -10.35 12.89
CA GLY A 1003 -51.38 -9.18 12.08
C GLY A 1003 -50.16 -8.46 11.49
N PHE A 1004 -48.94 -8.86 11.86
CA PHE A 1004 -47.71 -8.09 11.55
C PHE A 1004 -47.47 -7.96 10.04
N ASN A 1005 -47.62 -9.05 9.28
CA ASN A 1005 -47.47 -9.02 7.82
C ASN A 1005 -48.51 -8.13 7.12
N ALA A 1006 -49.75 -8.15 7.60
CA ALA A 1006 -50.82 -7.33 7.02
C ALA A 1006 -50.60 -5.83 7.28
N ASN A 1007 -50.10 -5.49 8.48
CA ASN A 1007 -49.86 -4.11 8.87
C ASN A 1007 -48.52 -3.56 8.34
N TYR A 1008 -47.50 -4.41 8.23
CA TYR A 1008 -46.13 -4.03 7.90
C TYR A 1008 -45.46 -4.99 6.89
N PRO A 1009 -46.01 -5.13 5.66
CA PRO A 1009 -45.54 -6.11 4.68
C PRO A 1009 -44.12 -5.87 4.16
N LYS A 1010 -43.57 -4.66 4.36
CA LYS A 1010 -42.21 -4.26 3.93
C LYS A 1010 -41.23 -4.08 5.10
N SER A 1011 -41.62 -4.46 6.32
CA SER A 1011 -40.78 -4.28 7.52
C SER A 1011 -39.55 -5.18 7.50
N ASP A 1012 -38.39 -4.64 7.86
CA ASP A 1012 -37.17 -5.43 8.08
C ASP A 1012 -37.29 -6.37 9.29
N ARG A 1013 -38.28 -6.15 10.19
CA ARG A 1013 -38.58 -7.03 11.32
C ARG A 1013 -39.52 -8.17 10.98
N LEU A 1014 -40.09 -8.20 9.77
CA LEU A 1014 -41.03 -9.23 9.36
C LEU A 1014 -40.48 -10.67 9.49
N PRO A 1015 -39.22 -10.99 9.10
CA PRO A 1015 -38.65 -12.31 9.34
C PRO A 1015 -38.56 -12.67 10.83
N ALA A 1016 -38.27 -11.69 11.69
CA ALA A 1016 -38.16 -11.88 13.14
C ALA A 1016 -39.54 -12.09 13.79
N ALA A 1017 -40.55 -11.39 13.28
CA ALA A 1017 -41.95 -11.61 13.66
C ALA A 1017 -42.41 -13.03 13.27
N TYR A 1018 -42.07 -13.50 12.06
CA TYR A 1018 -42.32 -14.89 11.66
C TYR A 1018 -41.62 -15.91 12.55
N ASN A 1019 -40.35 -15.68 12.89
CA ASN A 1019 -39.62 -16.55 13.83
C ASN A 1019 -40.32 -16.62 15.20
N SER A 1020 -40.74 -15.47 15.72
CA SER A 1020 -41.43 -15.39 17.01
C SER A 1020 -42.81 -16.05 16.99
N LEU A 1021 -43.58 -15.87 15.90
CA LEU A 1021 -44.88 -16.50 15.71
C LEU A 1021 -44.75 -18.02 15.51
N GLY A 1022 -43.76 -18.47 14.72
CA GLY A 1022 -43.45 -19.89 14.56
C GLY A 1022 -43.07 -20.55 15.87
N GLY A 1023 -42.27 -19.88 16.70
CA GLY A 1023 -41.95 -20.35 18.05
C GLY A 1023 -43.18 -20.42 18.97
N LEU A 1024 -44.13 -19.49 18.83
CA LEU A 1024 -45.40 -19.53 19.56
C LEU A 1024 -46.26 -20.73 19.13
N TYR A 1025 -46.39 -20.98 17.82
CA TYR A 1025 -47.09 -22.14 17.28
C TYR A 1025 -46.44 -23.47 17.69
N PHE A 1026 -45.10 -23.53 17.65
CA PHE A 1026 -44.36 -24.73 18.05
C PHE A 1026 -44.62 -25.08 19.52
N ARG A 1027 -44.64 -24.09 20.43
CA ARG A 1027 -44.99 -24.30 21.84
C ARG A 1027 -46.46 -24.67 22.04
N GLY A 1028 -47.34 -24.21 21.16
CA GLY A 1028 -48.76 -24.59 21.13
C GLY A 1028 -49.04 -25.90 20.40
N GLU A 1029 -48.01 -26.70 20.10
CA GLU A 1029 -48.09 -27.99 19.39
C GLU A 1029 -48.69 -27.92 17.96
N LYS A 1030 -48.75 -26.72 17.37
CA LYS A 1030 -49.17 -26.48 15.99
C LYS A 1030 -47.97 -26.51 15.05
N TYR A 1031 -47.41 -27.69 14.84
CA TYR A 1031 -46.12 -27.83 14.15
C TYR A 1031 -46.15 -27.43 12.67
N ASP A 1032 -47.24 -27.70 11.95
CA ASP A 1032 -47.38 -27.32 10.54
C ASP A 1032 -47.39 -25.79 10.36
N ASP A 1033 -48.13 -25.08 11.22
CA ASP A 1033 -48.15 -23.62 11.26
C ASP A 1033 -46.75 -23.06 11.60
N ALA A 1034 -46.05 -23.68 12.55
CA ALA A 1034 -44.69 -23.29 12.92
C ALA A 1034 -43.70 -23.42 11.76
N ILE A 1035 -43.72 -24.56 11.06
CA ILE A 1035 -42.90 -24.83 9.87
C ILE A 1035 -43.17 -23.77 8.80
N ASN A 1036 -44.44 -23.47 8.53
CA ASN A 1036 -44.82 -22.47 7.53
C ASN A 1036 -44.30 -21.07 7.91
N MET A 1037 -44.39 -20.66 9.18
CA MET A 1037 -43.86 -19.37 9.61
C MET A 1037 -42.33 -19.30 9.48
N PHE A 1038 -41.59 -20.34 9.90
CA PHE A 1038 -40.14 -20.34 9.76
C PHE A 1038 -39.70 -20.29 8.30
N LYS A 1039 -40.36 -21.03 7.40
CA LYS A 1039 -40.11 -20.96 5.96
C LYS A 1039 -40.39 -19.58 5.38
N ASN A 1040 -41.52 -18.97 5.76
CA ASN A 1040 -41.85 -17.61 5.33
C ASN A 1040 -40.80 -16.60 5.80
N GLY A 1041 -40.32 -16.72 7.04
CA GLY A 1041 -39.22 -15.91 7.56
C GLY A 1041 -37.94 -16.07 6.73
N LEU A 1042 -37.55 -17.30 6.40
CA LEU A 1042 -36.34 -17.60 5.61
C LEU A 1042 -36.39 -17.02 4.20
N LEU A 1043 -37.56 -17.03 3.55
CA LEU A 1043 -37.72 -16.52 2.18
C LEU A 1043 -37.38 -15.03 2.04
N ILE A 1044 -37.53 -14.25 3.12
CA ILE A 1044 -37.34 -12.79 3.12
C ILE A 1044 -36.23 -12.33 4.08
N CYS A 1045 -35.51 -13.26 4.73
CA CYS A 1045 -34.46 -12.92 5.69
C CYS A 1045 -33.19 -12.45 4.98
N LYS A 1046 -32.64 -11.33 5.43
CA LYS A 1046 -31.31 -10.82 5.00
C LYS A 1046 -30.27 -10.86 6.13
N GLU A 1047 -30.71 -11.01 7.38
CA GLU A 1047 -29.86 -10.95 8.57
C GLU A 1047 -29.30 -12.35 8.90
N ARG A 1048 -27.97 -12.46 8.94
CA ARG A 1048 -27.26 -13.75 9.06
C ARG A 1048 -27.58 -14.49 10.36
N GLU A 1049 -27.59 -13.81 11.50
CA GLU A 1049 -27.89 -14.42 12.80
C GLU A 1049 -29.36 -14.85 12.90
N LEU A 1050 -30.27 -14.03 12.38
CA LEU A 1050 -31.69 -14.38 12.34
C LEU A 1050 -31.97 -15.56 11.40
N GLU A 1051 -31.30 -15.62 10.25
CA GLU A 1051 -31.35 -16.76 9.35
C GLU A 1051 -30.86 -18.04 10.02
N GLN A 1052 -29.76 -17.96 10.77
CA GLN A 1052 -29.25 -19.07 11.58
C GLN A 1052 -30.33 -19.56 12.57
N ASN A 1053 -30.96 -18.65 13.32
CA ASN A 1053 -32.01 -18.98 14.27
C ASN A 1053 -33.25 -19.61 13.60
N LEU A 1054 -33.69 -19.06 12.47
CA LEU A 1054 -34.80 -19.58 11.69
C LEU A 1054 -34.54 -20.99 11.15
N LEU A 1055 -33.35 -21.25 10.58
CA LEU A 1055 -32.95 -22.58 10.13
C LEU A 1055 -32.87 -23.56 11.30
N SER A 1056 -32.29 -23.15 12.42
CA SER A 1056 -32.18 -24.00 13.63
C SER A 1056 -33.57 -24.41 14.15
N ASN A 1057 -34.50 -23.45 14.22
CA ASN A 1057 -35.89 -23.71 14.61
C ASN A 1057 -36.64 -24.58 13.58
N LEU A 1058 -36.40 -24.39 12.28
CA LEU A 1058 -37.00 -25.19 11.23
C LEU A 1058 -36.48 -26.64 11.24
N ILE A 1059 -35.16 -26.85 11.41
CA ILE A 1059 -34.55 -28.17 11.56
C ILE A 1059 -35.17 -28.90 12.76
N LYS A 1060 -35.34 -28.19 13.88
CA LYS A 1060 -36.00 -28.72 15.07
C LYS A 1060 -37.45 -29.12 14.79
N ALA A 1061 -38.20 -28.29 14.08
CA ALA A 1061 -39.58 -28.57 13.71
C ALA A 1061 -39.71 -29.80 12.78
N TYR A 1062 -38.87 -29.91 11.75
CA TYR A 1062 -38.85 -31.08 10.87
C TYR A 1062 -38.42 -32.37 11.59
N SER A 1063 -37.41 -32.29 12.45
CA SER A 1063 -36.94 -33.45 13.22
C SER A 1063 -38.01 -33.95 14.20
N PHE A 1064 -38.80 -33.04 14.79
CA PHE A 1064 -39.87 -33.39 15.74
C PHE A 1064 -41.09 -34.00 15.04
N THR A 1065 -41.42 -33.54 13.84
CA THR A 1065 -42.55 -34.02 13.03
C THR A 1065 -42.23 -35.27 12.20
N GLY A 1066 -40.96 -35.64 12.09
CA GLY A 1066 -40.51 -36.83 11.36
C GLY A 1066 -40.25 -36.61 9.87
N PHE A 1067 -40.23 -35.36 9.39
CA PHE A 1067 -39.84 -35.01 8.02
C PHE A 1067 -38.31 -35.04 7.85
N TRP A 1068 -37.73 -36.24 7.92
CA TRP A 1068 -36.27 -36.45 7.98
C TRP A 1068 -35.53 -36.08 6.71
N ASP A 1069 -36.17 -36.17 5.55
CA ASP A 1069 -35.66 -35.69 4.27
C ASP A 1069 -35.46 -34.16 4.28
N ALA A 1070 -36.48 -33.42 4.74
CA ALA A 1070 -36.39 -31.97 4.89
C ALA A 1070 -35.41 -31.55 5.99
N ALA A 1071 -35.39 -32.27 7.12
CA ALA A 1071 -34.43 -32.04 8.20
C ALA A 1071 -32.97 -32.24 7.73
N LEU A 1072 -32.70 -33.29 6.96
CA LEU A 1072 -31.38 -33.58 6.40
C LEU A 1072 -30.90 -32.46 5.47
N ALA A 1073 -31.73 -32.05 4.52
CA ALA A 1073 -31.39 -31.00 3.57
C ALA A 1073 -31.13 -29.66 4.28
N THR A 1074 -32.01 -29.27 5.20
CA THR A 1074 -31.90 -28.00 5.94
C THR A 1074 -30.69 -28.00 6.88
N ALA A 1075 -30.39 -29.13 7.54
CA ALA A 1075 -29.23 -29.24 8.42
C ALA A 1075 -27.89 -29.21 7.66
N LYS A 1076 -27.82 -29.80 6.46
CA LYS A 1076 -26.64 -29.67 5.58
C LYS A 1076 -26.41 -28.22 5.17
N GLN A 1077 -27.48 -27.55 4.71
CA GLN A 1077 -27.43 -26.13 4.36
C GLN A 1077 -26.94 -25.28 5.54
N TYR A 1078 -27.40 -25.57 6.76
CA TYR A 1078 -26.94 -24.87 7.96
C TYR A 1078 -25.45 -25.07 8.21
N VAL A 1079 -24.96 -26.31 8.19
CA VAL A 1079 -23.55 -26.61 8.47
C VAL A 1079 -22.62 -26.00 7.43
N GLU A 1080 -23.04 -25.96 6.16
CA GLU A 1080 -22.29 -25.32 5.09
C GLU A 1080 -22.25 -23.79 5.23
N LYS A 1081 -23.38 -23.18 5.57
CA LYS A 1081 -23.51 -21.71 5.66
C LYS A 1081 -22.96 -21.12 6.97
N PHE A 1082 -22.91 -21.90 8.04
CA PHE A 1082 -22.48 -21.48 9.38
C PHE A 1082 -21.40 -22.44 9.96
N PRO A 1083 -20.21 -22.52 9.35
CA PRO A 1083 -19.16 -23.45 9.78
C PRO A 1083 -18.58 -23.12 11.17
N GLU A 1084 -18.72 -21.89 11.64
CA GLU A 1084 -18.22 -21.42 12.95
C GLU A 1084 -19.30 -21.41 14.05
N ALA A 1085 -20.51 -21.89 13.77
CA ALA A 1085 -21.60 -21.87 14.75
C ALA A 1085 -21.30 -22.81 15.94
N ALA A 1086 -21.52 -22.30 17.16
CA ALA A 1086 -21.29 -23.06 18.39
C ALA A 1086 -22.14 -24.34 18.47
N ASP A 1087 -23.34 -24.35 17.88
CA ASP A 1087 -24.27 -25.48 17.84
C ASP A 1087 -24.15 -26.32 16.55
N LYS A 1088 -23.07 -26.15 15.77
CA LYS A 1088 -22.84 -26.88 14.50
C LYS A 1088 -22.86 -28.39 14.72
N ILE A 1089 -22.23 -28.87 15.79
CA ILE A 1089 -22.15 -30.32 16.08
C ILE A 1089 -23.56 -30.89 16.29
N ASP A 1090 -24.46 -30.18 16.97
CA ASP A 1090 -25.85 -30.60 17.16
C ASP A 1090 -26.56 -30.82 15.81
N LYS A 1091 -26.30 -29.94 14.83
CA LYS A 1091 -26.87 -30.06 13.47
C LYS A 1091 -26.25 -31.19 12.67
N LYS A 1092 -24.94 -31.44 12.83
CA LYS A 1092 -24.27 -32.64 12.29
C LYS A 1092 -24.87 -33.93 12.89
N ILE A 1093 -25.17 -33.96 14.18
CA ILE A 1093 -25.86 -35.09 14.81
C ILE A 1093 -27.24 -35.31 14.17
N VAL A 1094 -28.00 -34.23 13.92
CA VAL A 1094 -29.29 -34.32 13.20
C VAL A 1094 -29.13 -34.93 11.79
N ILE A 1095 -28.07 -34.59 11.05
CA ILE A 1095 -27.77 -35.19 9.74
C ILE A 1095 -27.59 -36.71 9.86
N GLY A 1096 -26.80 -37.17 10.83
CA GLY A 1096 -26.60 -38.60 11.08
C GLY A 1096 -27.90 -39.32 11.45
N ARG A 1097 -28.71 -38.71 12.33
CA ARG A 1097 -30.03 -39.24 12.71
C ARG A 1097 -31.02 -39.28 11.55
N ALA A 1098 -30.96 -38.29 10.66
CA ALA A 1098 -31.80 -38.24 9.47
C ALA A 1098 -31.41 -39.35 8.49
N TYR A 1099 -30.12 -39.60 8.24
CA TYR A 1099 -29.67 -40.75 7.44
C TYR A 1099 -30.17 -42.08 8.01
N THR A 1100 -30.09 -42.26 9.34
CA THR A 1100 -30.61 -43.44 10.02
C THR A 1100 -32.13 -43.59 9.80
N SER A 1101 -32.88 -42.50 9.90
CA SER A 1101 -34.35 -42.51 9.77
C SER A 1101 -34.82 -42.68 8.31
N LEU A 1102 -33.96 -42.36 7.34
CA LEU A 1102 -34.17 -42.58 5.90
C LEU A 1102 -33.64 -43.95 5.42
N ASN A 1103 -33.31 -44.86 6.35
CA ASN A 1103 -32.75 -46.18 6.08
C ASN A 1103 -31.38 -46.18 5.35
N GLN A 1104 -30.64 -45.08 5.40
CA GLN A 1104 -29.29 -44.95 4.83
C GLN A 1104 -28.23 -45.23 5.90
N PHE A 1105 -28.26 -46.45 6.46
CA PHE A 1105 -27.53 -46.76 7.69
C PHE A 1105 -26.01 -46.65 7.56
N GLN A 1106 -25.43 -47.10 6.45
CA GLN A 1106 -23.98 -47.02 6.24
C GLN A 1106 -23.50 -45.55 6.15
N ASN A 1107 -24.25 -44.72 5.42
CA ASN A 1107 -23.99 -43.28 5.34
C ASN A 1107 -24.10 -42.62 6.73
N ALA A 1108 -25.07 -43.03 7.55
CA ALA A 1108 -25.20 -42.54 8.92
C ALA A 1108 -23.97 -42.88 9.78
N VAL A 1109 -23.51 -44.14 9.72
CA VAL A 1109 -22.34 -44.61 10.48
C VAL A 1109 -21.06 -43.90 10.04
N ASP A 1110 -20.79 -43.84 8.74
CA ASP A 1110 -19.57 -43.23 8.21
C ASP A 1110 -19.53 -41.73 8.50
N TYR A 1111 -20.67 -41.05 8.32
CA TYR A 1111 -20.80 -39.64 8.65
C TYR A 1111 -20.62 -39.39 10.15
N LEU A 1112 -21.35 -40.09 11.02
CA LEU A 1112 -21.24 -39.90 12.47
C LEU A 1112 -19.86 -40.24 13.01
N LYS A 1113 -19.14 -41.22 12.43
CA LYS A 1113 -17.73 -41.50 12.77
C LYS A 1113 -16.82 -40.32 12.48
N GLN A 1114 -17.02 -39.63 11.36
CA GLN A 1114 -16.28 -38.41 11.03
C GLN A 1114 -16.64 -37.28 12.00
N VAL A 1115 -17.94 -37.07 12.26
CA VAL A 1115 -18.42 -36.04 13.20
C VAL A 1115 -17.85 -36.27 14.61
N LYS A 1116 -17.71 -37.52 15.03
CA LYS A 1116 -17.14 -37.87 16.34
C LYS A 1116 -15.70 -37.37 16.54
N LEU A 1117 -14.93 -37.17 15.46
CA LEU A 1117 -13.57 -36.62 15.53
C LEU A 1117 -13.55 -35.15 15.95
N GLU A 1118 -14.67 -34.45 15.77
CA GLU A 1118 -14.86 -33.04 16.13
C GLU A 1118 -15.56 -32.86 17.50
N ALA A 1119 -15.99 -33.96 18.14
CA ALA A 1119 -16.84 -33.93 19.32
C ALA A 1119 -16.07 -33.60 20.61
N ASP A 1120 -16.71 -32.86 21.51
CA ASP A 1120 -16.20 -32.65 22.87
C ASP A 1120 -16.62 -33.80 23.81
N SER A 1121 -16.18 -33.74 25.08
CA SER A 1121 -16.49 -34.81 26.04
C SER A 1121 -17.98 -34.90 26.43
N GLU A 1122 -18.78 -33.87 26.18
CA GLU A 1122 -20.23 -33.89 26.49
C GLU A 1122 -21.05 -34.47 25.33
N THR A 1123 -20.60 -34.28 24.09
CA THR A 1123 -21.31 -34.69 22.85
C THR A 1123 -20.80 -36.01 22.26
N GLU A 1124 -19.57 -36.44 22.58
CA GLU A 1124 -19.00 -37.73 22.12
C GLU A 1124 -19.90 -38.95 22.45
N PRO A 1125 -20.47 -39.09 23.67
CA PRO A 1125 -21.29 -40.24 24.01
C PRO A 1125 -22.63 -40.27 23.25
N GLU A 1126 -23.17 -39.11 22.92
CA GLU A 1126 -24.38 -38.96 22.10
C GLU A 1126 -24.13 -39.42 20.66
N ILE A 1127 -23.05 -38.96 20.03
CA ILE A 1127 -22.68 -39.37 18.67
C ILE A 1127 -22.41 -40.88 18.62
N GLN A 1128 -21.66 -41.37 19.61
CA GLN A 1128 -21.36 -42.79 19.77
C GLN A 1128 -22.65 -43.62 19.91
N PHE A 1129 -23.65 -43.11 20.62
CA PHE A 1129 -24.96 -43.76 20.74
C PHE A 1129 -25.67 -43.84 19.39
N TYR A 1130 -25.71 -42.75 18.62
CA TYR A 1130 -26.38 -42.75 17.31
C TYR A 1130 -25.66 -43.61 16.25
N ILE A 1131 -24.34 -43.82 16.36
CA ILE A 1131 -23.64 -44.82 15.53
C ILE A 1131 -24.17 -46.22 15.86
N GLY A 1132 -24.31 -46.55 17.14
CA GLY A 1132 -24.91 -47.81 17.59
C GLY A 1132 -26.37 -47.97 17.11
N ASP A 1133 -27.19 -46.91 17.21
CA ASP A 1133 -28.59 -46.91 16.75
C ASP A 1133 -28.69 -47.16 15.24
N ALA A 1134 -27.80 -46.54 14.45
CA ALA A 1134 -27.73 -46.77 13.01
C ALA A 1134 -27.42 -48.23 12.67
N LEU A 1135 -26.42 -48.83 13.33
CA LEU A 1135 -26.03 -50.24 13.14
C LEU A 1135 -27.13 -51.20 13.60
N LEU A 1136 -27.82 -50.87 14.69
CA LEU A 1136 -28.93 -51.65 15.21
C LEU A 1136 -30.08 -51.72 14.20
N LYS A 1137 -30.48 -50.58 13.64
CA LYS A 1137 -31.52 -50.51 12.61
C LYS A 1137 -31.10 -51.13 11.28
N ALA A 1138 -29.79 -51.14 10.97
CA ALA A 1138 -29.22 -51.87 9.84
C ALA A 1138 -29.25 -53.41 10.01
N GLY A 1139 -29.59 -53.92 11.20
CA GLY A 1139 -29.53 -55.34 11.52
C GLY A 1139 -28.12 -55.86 11.81
N GLN A 1140 -27.11 -54.99 11.93
CA GLN A 1140 -25.73 -55.36 12.28
C GLN A 1140 -25.58 -55.41 13.81
N TYR A 1141 -26.26 -56.36 14.44
CA TYR A 1141 -26.44 -56.40 15.88
C TYR A 1141 -25.12 -56.53 16.65
N GLU A 1142 -24.17 -57.35 16.20
CA GLU A 1142 -22.85 -57.48 16.84
C GLU A 1142 -22.06 -56.17 16.84
N ASN A 1143 -22.06 -55.47 15.70
CA ASN A 1143 -21.38 -54.18 15.57
C ASN A 1143 -22.08 -53.10 16.42
N ALA A 1144 -23.42 -53.09 16.45
CA ALA A 1144 -24.19 -52.17 17.28
C ALA A 1144 -23.87 -52.35 18.77
N ILE A 1145 -23.81 -53.59 19.25
CA ILE A 1145 -23.41 -53.92 20.63
C ILE A 1145 -22.01 -53.37 20.93
N ALA A 1146 -21.05 -53.59 20.03
CA ALA A 1146 -19.68 -53.12 20.21
C ALA A 1146 -19.62 -51.60 20.35
N GLU A 1147 -20.42 -50.85 19.59
CA GLU A 1147 -20.46 -49.39 19.69
C GLU A 1147 -21.22 -48.88 20.92
N PHE A 1148 -22.34 -49.52 21.31
CA PHE A 1148 -23.08 -49.14 22.52
C PHE A 1148 -22.31 -49.41 23.81
N VAL A 1149 -21.60 -50.54 23.91
CA VAL A 1149 -20.85 -50.92 25.11
C VAL A 1149 -19.63 -50.02 25.35
N LYS A 1150 -19.12 -49.32 24.33
CA LYS A 1150 -18.05 -48.32 24.50
C LYS A 1150 -18.48 -47.16 25.37
N ILE A 1151 -19.75 -46.74 25.33
CA ILE A 1151 -20.25 -45.59 26.10
C ILE A 1151 -20.08 -45.79 27.61
N PRO A 1152 -20.65 -46.84 28.24
CA PRO A 1152 -20.48 -47.06 29.68
C PRO A 1152 -19.05 -47.45 30.10
N LEU A 1153 -18.14 -47.77 29.17
CA LEU A 1153 -16.78 -48.25 29.46
C LEU A 1153 -15.68 -47.20 29.23
N LEU A 1154 -15.83 -46.37 28.19
CA LEU A 1154 -14.78 -45.49 27.66
C LEU A 1154 -15.17 -44.01 27.73
N SER A 1155 -16.46 -43.69 27.70
CA SER A 1155 -16.93 -42.31 27.73
C SER A 1155 -16.98 -41.73 29.15
N LYS A 1156 -16.79 -40.41 29.25
CA LYS A 1156 -16.97 -39.68 30.52
C LYS A 1156 -18.46 -39.51 30.83
N LYS A 1157 -18.80 -39.37 32.12
CA LYS A 1157 -20.18 -39.07 32.55
C LYS A 1157 -20.60 -37.68 32.07
N THR A 1158 -21.75 -37.61 31.43
CA THR A 1158 -22.34 -36.39 30.85
C THR A 1158 -23.60 -35.95 31.59
N LYS A 1159 -24.08 -34.73 31.33
CA LYS A 1159 -25.33 -34.22 31.93
C LYS A 1159 -26.55 -35.07 31.54
N LEU A 1160 -26.59 -35.50 30.28
CA LEU A 1160 -27.57 -36.47 29.77
C LEU A 1160 -26.96 -37.87 29.92
N GLN A 1161 -27.59 -38.77 30.66
CA GLN A 1161 -27.04 -40.09 31.02
C GLN A 1161 -27.15 -41.12 29.86
N TRP A 1162 -26.28 -41.00 28.86
CA TRP A 1162 -26.30 -41.86 27.66
C TRP A 1162 -25.98 -43.34 27.92
N GLU A 1163 -25.32 -43.66 29.04
CA GLU A 1163 -24.96 -45.03 29.40
C GLU A 1163 -26.20 -45.93 29.56
N ALA A 1164 -27.26 -45.37 30.16
CA ALA A 1164 -28.49 -46.11 30.43
C ALA A 1164 -29.21 -46.48 29.13
N SER A 1165 -29.30 -45.53 28.19
CA SER A 1165 -29.82 -45.76 26.85
C SER A 1165 -28.95 -46.78 26.11
N ALA A 1166 -27.63 -46.62 26.10
CA ALA A 1166 -26.72 -47.53 25.39
C ALA A 1166 -26.83 -48.99 25.88
N LEU A 1167 -26.92 -49.21 27.19
CA LEU A 1167 -27.14 -50.54 27.77
C LEU A 1167 -28.51 -51.12 27.37
N TYR A 1168 -29.54 -50.30 27.32
CA TYR A 1168 -30.88 -50.74 26.94
C TYR A 1168 -30.92 -51.20 25.48
N TYR A 1169 -30.36 -50.41 24.57
CA TYR A 1169 -30.29 -50.75 23.15
C TYR A 1169 -29.31 -51.90 22.86
N SER A 1170 -28.25 -52.08 23.68
CA SER A 1170 -27.42 -53.30 23.66
C SER A 1170 -28.22 -54.55 24.03
N GLY A 1171 -29.08 -54.46 25.05
CA GLY A 1171 -29.99 -55.53 25.43
C GLY A 1171 -30.92 -55.92 24.29
N GLN A 1172 -31.50 -54.94 23.60
CA GLN A 1172 -32.36 -55.18 22.43
C GLN A 1172 -31.60 -55.85 21.28
N ALA A 1173 -30.35 -55.44 21.02
CA ALA A 1173 -29.50 -56.07 20.02
C ALA A 1173 -29.22 -57.55 20.33
N TYR A 1174 -28.90 -57.87 21.59
CA TYR A 1174 -28.70 -59.26 22.04
C TYR A 1174 -29.97 -60.10 21.93
N GLU A 1175 -31.15 -59.53 22.20
CA GLU A 1175 -32.43 -60.21 21.96
C GLU A 1175 -32.62 -60.58 20.49
N LYS A 1176 -32.33 -59.63 19.58
CA LYS A 1176 -32.45 -59.86 18.13
C LYS A 1176 -31.48 -60.93 17.62
N LEU A 1177 -30.34 -61.12 18.28
CA LEU A 1177 -29.38 -62.20 18.02
C LEU A 1177 -29.74 -63.55 18.67
N GLY A 1178 -30.83 -63.61 19.46
CA GLY A 1178 -31.20 -64.81 20.21
C GLY A 1178 -30.31 -65.10 21.43
N ARG A 1179 -29.41 -64.18 21.79
CA ARG A 1179 -28.52 -64.29 22.96
C ARG A 1179 -29.21 -63.78 24.23
N ILE A 1180 -30.27 -64.49 24.61
CA ILE A 1180 -31.19 -64.08 25.67
C ILE A 1180 -30.49 -63.85 27.03
N GLY A 1181 -29.52 -64.70 27.39
CA GLY A 1181 -28.76 -64.54 28.64
C GLY A 1181 -27.96 -63.23 28.69
N ASP A 1182 -27.35 -62.84 27.58
CA ASP A 1182 -26.59 -61.59 27.48
C ASP A 1182 -27.51 -60.36 27.48
N ALA A 1183 -28.68 -60.45 26.83
CA ALA A 1183 -29.70 -59.39 26.86
C ALA A 1183 -30.19 -59.10 28.28
N ILE A 1184 -30.53 -60.15 29.03
CA ILE A 1184 -30.95 -60.04 30.43
C ILE A 1184 -29.85 -59.37 31.27
N ARG A 1185 -28.57 -59.74 31.05
CA ARG A 1185 -27.44 -59.12 31.76
C ARG A 1185 -27.36 -57.60 31.49
N MET A 1186 -27.51 -57.15 30.24
CA MET A 1186 -27.49 -55.71 29.91
C MET A 1186 -28.62 -54.94 30.58
N TYR A 1187 -29.85 -55.48 30.60
CA TYR A 1187 -30.97 -54.84 31.30
C TYR A 1187 -30.79 -54.85 32.83
N GLN A 1188 -30.24 -55.92 33.40
CA GLN A 1188 -29.96 -55.99 34.84
C GLN A 1188 -28.93 -54.95 35.27
N GLU A 1189 -27.94 -54.66 34.44
CA GLU A 1189 -26.96 -53.60 34.68
C GLU A 1189 -27.64 -52.23 34.84
N ILE A 1190 -28.68 -51.92 34.04
CA ILE A 1190 -29.47 -50.68 34.16
C ILE A 1190 -30.19 -50.60 35.50
N VAL A 1191 -30.81 -51.71 35.92
CA VAL A 1191 -31.58 -51.78 37.18
C VAL A 1191 -30.65 -51.57 38.39
N GLN A 1192 -29.49 -52.22 38.37
CA GLN A 1192 -28.52 -52.21 39.47
C GLN A 1192 -27.70 -50.92 39.54
N ARG A 1193 -27.45 -50.26 38.41
CA ARG A 1193 -26.58 -49.09 38.36
C ARG A 1193 -27.21 -47.87 39.06
N PRO A 1194 -26.51 -47.23 40.02
CA PRO A 1194 -27.02 -46.07 40.74
C PRO A 1194 -27.05 -44.82 39.85
N GLY A 1195 -28.06 -43.96 40.06
CA GLY A 1195 -28.20 -42.67 39.36
C GLY A 1195 -29.04 -42.69 38.08
N ILE A 1196 -29.42 -43.86 37.56
CA ILE A 1196 -30.29 -43.99 36.37
C ILE A 1196 -31.75 -43.68 36.74
N ASP A 1197 -32.45 -42.98 35.83
CA ASP A 1197 -33.86 -42.63 35.93
C ASP A 1197 -34.78 -43.83 36.25
N SER A 1198 -35.72 -43.61 37.18
CA SER A 1198 -36.60 -44.64 37.71
C SER A 1198 -37.54 -45.25 36.66
N ALA A 1199 -37.99 -44.47 35.66
CA ALA A 1199 -38.84 -44.96 34.59
C ALA A 1199 -38.07 -45.90 33.66
N LEU A 1200 -36.80 -45.57 33.35
CA LEU A 1200 -35.96 -46.42 32.51
C LEU A 1200 -35.60 -47.74 33.22
N LYS A 1201 -35.35 -47.70 34.54
CA LYS A 1201 -35.16 -48.91 35.36
C LYS A 1201 -36.40 -49.81 35.35
N ALA A 1202 -37.59 -49.21 35.48
CA ALA A 1202 -38.85 -49.94 35.43
C ALA A 1202 -39.06 -50.61 34.06
N GLU A 1203 -38.73 -49.90 32.97
CA GLU A 1203 -38.84 -50.44 31.61
C GLU A 1203 -37.84 -51.58 31.36
N ALA A 1204 -36.59 -51.45 31.83
CA ALA A 1204 -35.61 -52.54 31.77
C ALA A 1204 -36.07 -53.78 32.55
N GLN A 1205 -36.64 -53.61 33.75
CA GLN A 1205 -37.18 -54.70 34.57
C GLN A 1205 -38.38 -55.40 33.91
N LYS A 1206 -39.27 -54.61 33.30
CA LYS A 1206 -40.40 -55.12 32.51
C LYS A 1206 -39.90 -55.95 31.33
N ARG A 1207 -38.88 -55.47 30.61
CA ARG A 1207 -38.30 -56.19 29.47
C ARG A 1207 -37.64 -57.51 29.89
N ILE A 1208 -36.90 -57.54 31.02
CA ILE A 1208 -36.36 -58.79 31.60
C ILE A 1208 -37.48 -59.81 31.87
N SER A 1209 -38.60 -59.35 32.43
CA SER A 1209 -39.73 -60.21 32.78
C SER A 1209 -40.40 -60.78 31.52
N GLN A 1210 -40.53 -59.99 30.46
CA GLN A 1210 -41.10 -60.41 29.17
C GLN A 1210 -40.24 -61.42 28.42
N ILE A 1211 -38.92 -61.43 28.62
CA ILE A 1211 -38.00 -62.34 27.94
C ILE A 1211 -37.86 -63.68 28.68
N LYS A 1212 -38.08 -63.69 30.00
CA LYS A 1212 -37.98 -64.88 30.85
C LYS A 1212 -39.25 -65.73 30.90
N GLY A 1213 -40.41 -65.11 30.67
CA GLY A 1213 -41.70 -65.79 30.54
C GLY A 1213 -41.96 -66.15 29.09
#